data_AF-A0AAV3F4I4-F1
#
_entry.id   AF-A0AAV3F4I4-F1
#
_cell.length_a   1.000
_cell.length_b   1.000
_cell.length_c   1.000
_cell.angle_alpha   90.00
_cell.angle_beta   90.00
_cell.angle_gamma   90.00
#
_symmetry.space_group_name_H-M   'P 1'
#
loop_
_entity.id
_entity.type
_entity.pdbx_description
1 polymer ?
#
loop_
_entity_poly.entity_id
_entity_poly.type
_entity_poly.pdbx_seq_one_letter_code
_entity_poly.pdbx_strand_id
1 'polypeptide(L)'
;MKLYSENTDITDGIDSNVWRAINNSISKNSVESFRVLKTFVRKVLQTSIRHNSLKHFQKYIYFPTFYYSISYEKVKRNSSLSEIHKFCSEEAAKHLKEIIWFDINFAFRNNNIDNKKKANLFYYWAFQSFSRLLYFIVKNGDVNQFRFTLNQFEQISEENDNQQYQLKWEIRDLIQQNLNNQNNETIIAKKAELAVLKQFNNYKRHVLVGIKYWIFFLYQVEKLDENTVLQFLQRIQIPYTDSDDLLNDILFFRGNDVSSFYMDWSNWDYIERESGRIYSPPVPHQWMTLGFFADQIREKRFFINVSELDSENLSQARFLFDDLKESAKYFEDNFEKWKNILSVKDIKNYEEKSSEILKDFALVKRKSVTDIDRSIALASLSQPHIEEFKKSIGNAWKAQARIHRTFKYFGNSLNVNDQDIKLKQIGQSTFFERGKMMFTAENYQQIYGMDRLGSEIGRWEDDYFLNILREADHHRISATSILEALNKAINELRSKDKQPNYILISSKYSFRDDNLLKNELFKSKLDDPIPENDLEGFCIGTFDGIPVYTSFSESLNNFILVSNFNEAFQQLYKTKDDWFESELTVDIKLVTDEIAQKKLKENHAKWTTLEEGTTLSDTEALMLIKTSIIIDIWTTVDYRIIDKDAYILGYIKTDND
;
A
#
# COMPACT_ATOMS: atom_id res chain seq x y z
N MET A 1 -32.40 8.49 1.88
CA MET A 1 -31.73 8.42 3.20
C MET A 1 -32.81 8.59 4.27
N LYS A 2 -33.21 7.51 4.97
CA LYS A 2 -34.07 7.62 6.16
C LYS A 2 -33.14 7.84 7.35
N LEU A 3 -33.07 9.08 7.82
CA LEU A 3 -32.42 9.41 9.08
C LEU A 3 -33.38 9.04 10.21
N TYR A 4 -32.84 8.38 11.24
CA TYR A 4 -33.56 7.89 12.42
C TYR A 4 -34.48 8.96 13.02
N SER A 5 -35.73 8.58 13.24
CA SER A 5 -36.75 9.39 13.90
C SER A 5 -36.49 9.44 15.41
N GLU A 6 -35.84 10.50 15.88
CA GLU A 6 -36.09 10.93 17.26
C GLU A 6 -37.54 11.45 17.30
N ASN A 7 -38.38 10.74 18.05
CA ASN A 7 -39.79 11.07 18.27
C ASN A 7 -39.93 12.43 18.98
N THR A 8 -39.91 13.52 18.21
CA THR A 8 -40.69 14.77 18.34
C THR A 8 -40.11 15.90 17.46
N ASP A 9 -39.72 15.64 16.21
CA ASP A 9 -39.49 16.73 15.25
C ASP A 9 -40.84 17.17 14.65
N ILE A 10 -41.46 18.23 15.21
CA ILE A 10 -42.74 18.77 14.73
C ILE A 10 -42.70 19.25 13.27
N THR A 11 -41.50 19.36 12.68
CA THR A 11 -41.30 19.75 11.28
C THR A 11 -41.18 18.56 10.33
N ASP A 12 -41.24 17.33 10.85
CA ASP A 12 -41.10 16.13 10.03
C ASP A 12 -42.25 15.99 9.00
N GLY A 13 -41.89 15.70 7.75
CA GLY A 13 -42.84 15.60 6.64
C GLY A 13 -43.29 16.94 6.02
N ILE A 14 -42.96 18.10 6.60
CA ILE A 14 -43.24 19.41 5.98
C ILE A 14 -42.50 19.55 4.65
N ASP A 15 -41.22 19.16 4.63
CA ASP A 15 -40.37 19.14 3.44
C ASP A 15 -40.98 18.31 2.30
N SER A 16 -41.52 17.13 2.63
CA SER A 16 -42.20 16.24 1.67
C SER A 16 -43.46 16.87 1.08
N ASN A 17 -44.21 17.62 1.89
CA ASN A 17 -45.38 18.37 1.41
C ASN A 17 -44.99 19.55 0.52
N VAL A 18 -43.93 20.29 0.87
CA VAL A 18 -43.40 21.37 0.03
C VAL A 18 -42.89 20.81 -1.30
N TRP A 19 -42.17 19.69 -1.28
CA TRP A 19 -41.73 19.00 -2.48
C TRP A 19 -42.90 18.62 -3.40
N ARG A 20 -43.96 18.03 -2.84
CA ARG A 20 -45.17 17.67 -3.59
C ARG A 20 -45.87 18.90 -4.17
N ALA A 21 -45.94 20.00 -3.41
CA ALA A 21 -46.53 21.24 -3.87
C ALA A 21 -45.75 21.85 -5.05
N ILE A 22 -44.42 21.80 -5.01
CA ILE A 22 -43.55 22.28 -6.10
C ILE A 22 -43.69 21.40 -7.34
N ASN A 23 -43.73 20.08 -7.16
CA ASN A 23 -44.00 19.16 -8.25
C ASN A 23 -45.36 19.49 -8.92
N ASN A 24 -46.40 19.74 -8.12
CA ASN A 24 -47.73 20.09 -8.62
C ASN A 24 -47.77 21.45 -9.34
N SER A 25 -47.06 22.47 -8.84
CA SER A 25 -47.02 23.78 -9.52
C SER A 25 -46.38 23.67 -10.89
N ILE A 26 -45.31 22.88 -11.02
CA ILE A 26 -44.66 22.60 -12.31
C ILE A 26 -45.61 21.83 -13.24
N SER A 27 -46.32 20.80 -12.75
CA SER A 27 -47.30 20.06 -13.57
C SER A 27 -48.41 20.96 -14.12
N LYS A 28 -48.83 21.96 -13.34
CA LYS A 28 -49.90 22.90 -13.70
C LYS A 28 -49.42 24.12 -14.48
N ASN A 29 -48.14 24.18 -14.86
CA ASN A 29 -47.52 25.33 -15.50
C ASN A 29 -47.72 26.65 -14.71
N SER A 30 -47.79 26.59 -13.38
CA SER A 30 -48.07 27.75 -12.51
C SER A 30 -46.79 28.37 -11.96
N VAL A 31 -46.28 29.39 -12.67
CA VAL A 31 -45.09 30.16 -12.25
C VAL A 31 -45.30 30.85 -10.90
N GLU A 32 -46.49 31.40 -10.65
CA GLU A 32 -46.78 32.12 -9.42
C GLU A 32 -46.78 31.19 -8.20
N SER A 33 -47.43 30.02 -8.30
CA SER A 33 -47.41 29.03 -7.21
C SER A 33 -45.99 28.54 -6.93
N PHE A 34 -45.17 28.34 -7.97
CA PHE A 34 -43.77 27.99 -7.79
C PHE A 34 -42.97 29.12 -7.09
N ARG A 35 -43.20 30.38 -7.46
CA ARG A 35 -42.53 31.54 -6.86
C ARG A 35 -42.79 31.65 -5.36
N VAL A 36 -44.02 31.41 -4.92
CA VAL A 36 -44.39 31.40 -3.50
C VAL A 36 -43.65 30.28 -2.74
N LEU A 37 -43.66 29.06 -3.28
CA LEU A 37 -42.99 27.90 -2.67
C LEU A 37 -41.47 28.06 -2.61
N LYS A 38 -40.85 28.58 -3.68
CA LYS A 38 -39.42 28.93 -3.72
C LYS A 38 -39.08 29.93 -2.62
N THR A 39 -39.91 30.97 -2.46
CA THR A 39 -39.72 32.00 -1.43
C THR A 39 -39.82 31.42 -0.02
N PHE A 40 -40.75 30.49 0.20
CA PHE A 40 -40.83 29.76 1.47
C PHE A 40 -39.54 29.00 1.76
N VAL A 41 -39.03 28.21 0.80
CA VAL A 41 -37.77 27.47 0.94
C VAL A 41 -36.61 28.41 1.27
N ARG A 42 -36.49 29.55 0.58
CA ARG A 42 -35.45 30.54 0.86
C ARG A 42 -35.51 31.06 2.30
N LYS A 43 -36.71 31.40 2.78
CA LYS A 43 -36.91 31.87 4.16
C LYS A 43 -36.49 30.81 5.17
N VAL A 44 -36.81 29.54 4.94
CA VAL A 44 -36.36 28.44 5.81
C VAL A 44 -34.83 28.36 5.87
N LEU A 45 -34.16 28.48 4.73
CA LEU A 45 -32.69 28.48 4.66
C LEU A 45 -32.07 29.67 5.39
N GLN A 46 -32.58 30.87 5.16
CA GLN A 46 -32.14 32.09 5.86
C GLN A 46 -32.34 31.99 7.39
N THR A 47 -33.49 31.51 7.83
CA THR A 47 -33.77 31.27 9.26
C THR A 47 -32.83 30.21 9.83
N SER A 48 -32.57 29.14 9.08
CA SER A 48 -31.64 28.08 9.49
C SER A 48 -30.22 28.62 9.67
N ILE A 49 -29.73 29.47 8.77
CA ILE A 49 -28.44 30.14 8.90
C ILE A 49 -28.41 31.06 10.13
N ARG A 50 -29.42 31.94 10.29
CA ARG A 50 -29.50 32.90 11.41
C ARG A 50 -29.52 32.22 12.78
N HIS A 51 -30.15 31.06 12.89
CA HIS A 51 -30.23 30.29 14.13
C HIS A 51 -29.19 29.16 14.20
N ASN A 52 -28.19 29.15 13.31
CA ASN A 52 -27.13 28.14 13.25
C ASN A 52 -27.63 26.68 13.24
N SER A 53 -28.75 26.44 12.55
CA SER A 53 -29.42 25.14 12.49
C SER A 53 -29.04 24.37 11.22
N LEU A 54 -27.94 23.63 11.30
CA LEU A 54 -27.42 22.84 10.17
C LEU A 54 -28.40 21.75 9.70
N LYS A 55 -29.08 21.06 10.65
CA LYS A 55 -30.06 20.01 10.36
C LYS A 55 -31.17 20.49 9.42
N HIS A 56 -31.76 21.66 9.70
CA HIS A 56 -32.82 22.21 8.85
C HIS A 56 -32.27 22.77 7.54
N PHE A 57 -31.07 23.35 7.55
CA PHE A 57 -30.42 23.80 6.33
C PHE A 57 -30.22 22.65 5.33
N GLN A 58 -29.69 21.51 5.79
CA GLN A 58 -29.45 20.30 4.99
C GLN A 58 -30.74 19.76 4.35
N LYS A 59 -31.88 19.80 5.06
CA LYS A 59 -33.18 19.35 4.51
C LYS A 59 -33.62 20.18 3.30
N TYR A 60 -33.33 21.48 3.28
CA TYR A 60 -33.88 22.41 2.28
C TYR A 60 -32.90 22.85 1.19
N ILE A 61 -31.59 22.78 1.41
CA ILE A 61 -30.57 23.35 0.49
C ILE A 61 -30.54 22.66 -0.88
N TYR A 62 -31.08 21.45 -0.99
CA TYR A 62 -31.16 20.68 -2.24
C TYR A 62 -32.39 20.98 -3.09
N PHE A 63 -33.38 21.73 -2.58
CA PHE A 63 -34.58 22.11 -3.33
C PHE A 63 -34.28 22.78 -4.69
N PRO A 64 -33.33 23.71 -4.82
CA PRO A 64 -32.89 24.24 -6.12
C PRO A 64 -32.56 23.15 -7.15
N THR A 65 -31.80 22.13 -6.75
CA THR A 65 -31.46 20.98 -7.61
C THR A 65 -32.69 20.17 -7.99
N PHE A 66 -33.65 20.01 -7.08
CA PHE A 66 -34.93 19.37 -7.37
C PHE A 66 -35.78 20.19 -8.36
N TYR A 67 -35.75 21.52 -8.30
CA TYR A 67 -36.50 22.39 -9.23
C TYR A 67 -36.07 22.12 -10.67
N TYR A 68 -34.75 22.10 -10.91
CA TYR A 68 -34.19 21.79 -12.22
C TYR A 68 -34.58 20.38 -12.65
N SER A 69 -34.27 19.37 -11.82
CA SER A 69 -34.42 17.96 -12.21
C SER A 69 -35.87 17.59 -12.56
N ILE A 70 -36.83 18.02 -11.73
CA ILE A 70 -38.26 17.71 -11.96
C ILE A 70 -38.81 18.48 -13.16
N SER A 71 -38.44 19.75 -13.32
CA SER A 71 -38.92 20.55 -14.45
C SER A 71 -38.34 20.05 -15.77
N TYR A 72 -37.08 19.61 -15.79
CA TYR A 72 -36.44 19.02 -16.96
C TYR A 72 -37.12 17.72 -17.39
N GLU A 73 -37.35 16.78 -16.46
CA GLU A 73 -38.04 15.53 -16.75
C GLU A 73 -39.44 15.73 -17.34
N LYS A 74 -40.13 16.79 -16.88
CA LYS A 74 -41.47 17.11 -17.37
C LYS A 74 -41.47 17.81 -18.71
N VAL A 75 -40.57 18.76 -18.94
CA VAL A 75 -40.50 19.44 -20.24
C VAL A 75 -40.09 18.47 -21.36
N LYS A 76 -39.24 17.48 -21.04
CA LYS A 76 -38.88 16.40 -21.96
C LYS A 76 -40.09 15.58 -22.41
N ARG A 77 -41.10 15.42 -21.54
CA ARG A 77 -42.34 14.68 -21.82
C ARG A 77 -43.45 15.57 -22.38
N ASN A 78 -43.43 16.87 -22.06
CA ASN A 78 -44.41 17.85 -22.48
C ASN A 78 -43.76 19.22 -22.72
N SER A 79 -43.58 19.57 -24.00
CA SER A 79 -42.94 20.81 -24.44
C SER A 79 -43.71 22.08 -24.04
N SER A 80 -45.00 21.98 -23.69
CA SER A 80 -45.79 23.12 -23.20
C SER A 80 -45.28 23.67 -21.85
N LEU A 81 -44.42 22.93 -21.17
CA LEU A 81 -43.81 23.30 -19.89
C LEU A 81 -42.44 24.00 -20.04
N SER A 82 -42.07 24.40 -21.26
CA SER A 82 -40.77 25.03 -21.55
C SER A 82 -40.55 26.33 -20.78
N GLU A 83 -41.58 27.17 -20.68
CA GLU A 83 -41.49 28.45 -19.96
C GLU A 83 -41.27 28.25 -18.45
N ILE A 84 -42.07 27.37 -17.82
CA ILE A 84 -41.89 27.08 -16.39
C ILE A 84 -40.57 26.37 -16.12
N HIS A 85 -40.10 25.50 -17.02
CA HIS A 85 -38.78 24.88 -16.89
C HIS A 85 -37.67 25.92 -16.90
N LYS A 86 -37.66 26.84 -17.88
CA LYS A 86 -36.69 27.93 -17.94
C LYS A 86 -36.70 28.77 -16.67
N PHE A 87 -37.89 29.09 -16.15
CA PHE A 87 -38.00 29.81 -14.87
C PHE A 87 -37.42 29.01 -13.71
N CYS A 88 -37.79 27.73 -13.56
CA CYS A 88 -37.29 26.86 -12.50
C CYS A 88 -35.77 26.66 -12.56
N SER A 89 -35.21 26.50 -13.76
CA SER A 89 -33.78 26.24 -13.99
C SER A 89 -32.93 27.48 -13.69
N GLU A 90 -33.34 28.65 -14.15
CA GLU A 90 -32.67 29.92 -13.83
C GLU A 90 -32.73 30.22 -12.33
N GLU A 91 -33.89 30.03 -11.72
CA GLU A 91 -34.08 30.28 -10.28
C GLU A 91 -33.30 29.31 -9.40
N ALA A 92 -33.07 28.06 -9.85
CA ALA A 92 -32.22 27.12 -9.12
C ALA A 92 -30.80 27.67 -8.93
N ALA A 93 -30.18 28.13 -10.02
CA ALA A 93 -28.81 28.66 -9.98
C ALA A 93 -28.73 30.01 -9.23
N LYS A 94 -29.66 30.93 -9.48
CA LYS A 94 -29.72 32.23 -8.76
C LYS A 94 -29.88 32.03 -7.26
N HIS A 95 -30.78 31.14 -6.86
CA HIS A 95 -31.07 30.89 -5.44
C HIS A 95 -29.85 30.33 -4.70
N LEU A 96 -29.14 29.34 -5.26
CA LEU A 96 -27.93 28.81 -4.64
C LEU A 96 -26.82 29.86 -4.53
N LYS A 97 -26.60 30.65 -5.60
CA LYS A 97 -25.65 31.77 -5.58
C LYS A 97 -25.98 32.74 -4.45
N GLU A 98 -27.24 33.15 -4.33
CA GLU A 98 -27.65 34.13 -3.32
C GLU A 98 -27.51 33.58 -1.90
N ILE A 99 -27.78 32.29 -1.67
CA ILE A 99 -27.55 31.66 -0.37
C ILE A 99 -26.07 31.71 0.00
N ILE A 100 -25.19 31.32 -0.92
CA ILE A 100 -23.74 31.27 -0.68
C ILE A 100 -23.20 32.70 -0.50
N TRP A 101 -23.46 33.57 -1.47
CA TRP A 101 -22.80 34.87 -1.55
C TRP A 101 -23.40 35.92 -0.62
N PHE A 102 -24.72 35.88 -0.36
CA PHE A 102 -25.38 36.85 0.51
C PHE A 102 -25.78 36.25 1.85
N ASP A 103 -26.56 35.18 1.88
CA ASP A 103 -27.20 34.75 3.13
C ASP A 103 -26.19 34.19 4.15
N ILE A 104 -25.28 33.31 3.73
CA ILE A 104 -24.22 32.75 4.60
C ILE A 104 -23.18 33.85 4.88
N ASN A 105 -22.63 34.47 3.84
CA ASN A 105 -21.57 35.46 3.99
C ASN A 105 -21.99 36.62 4.91
N PHE A 106 -23.21 37.15 4.77
CA PHE A 106 -23.72 38.22 5.62
C PHE A 106 -23.89 37.79 7.09
N ALA A 107 -24.40 36.57 7.33
CA ALA A 107 -24.63 36.07 8.68
C ALA A 107 -23.32 35.84 9.47
N PHE A 108 -22.22 35.55 8.77
CA PHE A 108 -20.93 35.21 9.37
C PHE A 108 -19.82 36.25 9.12
N ARG A 109 -20.16 37.51 8.81
CA ARG A 109 -19.19 38.60 8.51
C ARG A 109 -18.12 38.87 9.59
N ASN A 110 -18.29 38.38 10.82
CA ASN A 110 -17.32 38.56 11.88
C ASN A 110 -16.07 37.68 11.64
N ASN A 111 -14.90 38.32 11.53
CA ASN A 111 -13.62 37.70 11.17
C ASN A 111 -13.01 36.71 12.19
N ASN A 112 -13.73 36.29 13.23
CA ASN A 112 -13.21 35.28 14.16
C ASN A 112 -13.21 33.88 13.51
N ILE A 113 -12.13 33.13 13.71
CA ILE A 113 -11.92 31.78 13.20
C ILE A 113 -13.07 30.81 13.55
N ASP A 114 -13.69 30.93 14.72
CA ASP A 114 -14.79 30.04 15.12
C ASP A 114 -16.08 30.31 14.32
N ASN A 115 -16.33 31.57 13.95
CA ASN A 115 -17.44 31.90 13.06
C ASN A 115 -17.15 31.41 11.64
N LYS A 116 -15.90 31.49 11.18
CA LYS A 116 -15.49 30.92 9.88
C LYS A 116 -15.64 29.39 9.85
N LYS A 117 -15.26 28.69 10.92
CA LYS A 117 -15.52 27.24 11.07
C LYS A 117 -17.01 26.91 10.95
N LYS A 118 -17.89 27.68 11.61
CA LYS A 118 -19.34 27.50 11.50
C LYS A 118 -19.86 27.80 10.09
N ALA A 119 -19.43 28.91 9.49
CA ALA A 119 -19.79 29.28 8.12
C ALA A 119 -19.40 28.18 7.12
N ASN A 120 -18.21 27.60 7.27
CA ASN A 120 -17.71 26.51 6.43
C ASN A 120 -18.62 25.28 6.42
N LEU A 121 -19.32 24.97 7.52
CA LEU A 121 -20.32 23.90 7.53
C LEU A 121 -21.47 24.22 6.57
N PHE A 122 -22.02 25.44 6.59
CA PHE A 122 -23.08 25.86 5.66
C PHE A 122 -22.57 25.94 4.22
N TYR A 123 -21.36 26.48 4.02
CA TYR A 123 -20.75 26.57 2.69
C TYR A 123 -20.57 25.19 2.06
N TYR A 124 -20.09 24.20 2.81
CA TYR A 124 -19.94 22.83 2.30
C TYR A 124 -21.25 22.31 1.68
N TRP A 125 -22.37 22.36 2.43
CA TRP A 125 -23.66 21.85 1.95
C TRP A 125 -24.23 22.68 0.79
N ALA A 126 -23.98 24.00 0.79
CA ALA A 126 -24.41 24.86 -0.30
C ALA A 126 -23.63 24.60 -1.60
N PHE A 127 -22.30 24.45 -1.53
CA PHE A 127 -21.46 24.07 -2.67
C PHE A 127 -21.74 22.64 -3.14
N GLN A 128 -22.02 21.70 -2.24
CA GLN A 128 -22.46 20.36 -2.59
C GLN A 128 -23.79 20.37 -3.35
N SER A 129 -24.76 21.18 -2.92
CA SER A 129 -26.02 21.36 -3.67
C SER A 129 -25.78 21.96 -5.07
N PHE A 130 -24.86 22.93 -5.19
CA PHE A 130 -24.45 23.49 -6.46
C PHE A 130 -23.75 22.47 -7.37
N SER A 131 -22.86 21.63 -6.80
CA SER A 131 -22.24 20.50 -7.50
C SER A 131 -23.28 19.55 -8.05
N ARG A 132 -24.30 19.23 -7.23
CA ARG A 132 -25.39 18.34 -7.63
C ARG A 132 -26.28 18.96 -8.73
N LEU A 133 -26.52 20.26 -8.70
CA LEU A 133 -27.23 20.98 -9.78
C LEU A 133 -26.46 20.87 -11.10
N LEU A 134 -25.15 21.17 -11.09
CA LEU A 134 -24.31 21.06 -12.28
C LEU A 134 -24.23 19.62 -12.79
N TYR A 135 -24.14 18.63 -11.89
CA TYR A 135 -24.18 17.21 -12.24
C TYR A 135 -25.43 16.84 -13.04
N PHE A 136 -26.62 17.24 -12.59
CA PHE A 136 -27.85 16.95 -13.33
C PHE A 136 -27.92 17.68 -14.67
N ILE A 137 -27.46 18.93 -14.73
CA ILE A 137 -27.39 19.71 -15.99
C ILE A 137 -26.49 19.01 -17.01
N VAL A 138 -25.30 18.58 -16.59
CA VAL A 138 -24.33 17.87 -17.45
C VAL A 138 -24.87 16.50 -17.87
N LYS A 139 -25.43 15.73 -16.93
CA LYS A 139 -26.05 14.42 -17.21
C LYS A 139 -27.15 14.52 -18.26
N ASN A 140 -27.87 15.64 -18.28
CA ASN A 140 -28.95 15.91 -19.22
C ASN A 140 -28.49 16.55 -20.54
N GLY A 141 -27.20 16.80 -20.73
CA GLY A 141 -26.66 17.43 -21.95
C GLY A 141 -27.12 18.89 -22.16
N ASP A 142 -27.55 19.58 -21.11
CA ASP A 142 -28.17 20.90 -21.21
C ASP A 142 -27.12 22.04 -21.19
N VAL A 143 -26.47 22.24 -22.33
CA VAL A 143 -25.38 23.22 -22.51
C VAL A 143 -25.82 24.67 -22.21
N ASN A 144 -27.06 25.03 -22.59
CA ASN A 144 -27.56 26.39 -22.40
C ASN A 144 -27.73 26.70 -20.91
N GLN A 145 -28.37 25.79 -20.17
CA GLN A 145 -28.52 25.96 -18.73
C GLN A 145 -27.18 25.87 -18.01
N PHE A 146 -26.24 25.06 -18.50
CA PHE A 146 -24.89 24.99 -17.95
C PHE A 146 -24.17 26.33 -18.02
N ARG A 147 -24.20 27.01 -19.18
CA ARG A 147 -23.61 28.34 -19.35
C ARG A 147 -24.22 29.36 -18.40
N PHE A 148 -25.56 29.37 -18.28
CA PHE A 148 -26.24 30.26 -17.34
C PHE A 148 -25.83 29.98 -15.89
N THR A 149 -25.84 28.71 -15.50
CA THR A 149 -25.53 28.29 -14.13
C THR A 149 -24.07 28.60 -13.75
N LEU A 150 -23.11 28.38 -14.66
CA LEU A 150 -21.71 28.76 -14.44
C LEU A 150 -21.53 30.28 -14.32
N ASN A 151 -22.23 31.09 -15.13
CA ASN A 151 -22.20 32.54 -14.99
C ASN A 151 -22.64 32.98 -13.57
N GLN A 152 -23.62 32.30 -12.98
CA GLN A 152 -24.04 32.58 -11.60
C GLN A 152 -23.01 32.11 -10.58
N PHE A 153 -22.42 30.93 -10.80
CA PHE A 153 -21.43 30.35 -9.90
C PHE A 153 -20.13 31.18 -9.81
N GLU A 154 -19.64 31.68 -10.94
CA GLU A 154 -18.39 32.44 -10.98
C GLU A 154 -18.45 33.75 -10.20
N GLN A 155 -19.62 34.38 -10.15
CA GLN A 155 -19.88 35.62 -9.41
C GLN A 155 -19.82 35.45 -7.89
N ILE A 156 -19.77 34.22 -7.38
CA ILE A 156 -19.64 33.95 -5.95
C ILE A 156 -18.19 34.26 -5.53
N SER A 157 -17.99 35.25 -4.67
CA SER A 157 -16.67 35.60 -4.12
C SER A 157 -16.69 35.73 -2.60
N GLU A 158 -15.52 35.62 -1.98
CA GLU A 158 -15.31 35.89 -0.56
C GLU A 158 -14.25 37.00 -0.38
N GLU A 159 -14.35 37.78 0.69
CA GLU A 159 -13.46 38.92 0.97
C GLU A 159 -12.11 38.52 1.60
N ASN A 160 -11.85 37.23 1.79
CA ASN A 160 -10.75 36.71 2.63
C ASN A 160 -9.42 36.45 1.89
N ASP A 161 -9.35 36.65 0.56
CA ASP A 161 -8.15 36.28 -0.22
C ASP A 161 -6.88 36.97 0.29
N ASN A 162 -6.94 38.26 0.62
CA ASN A 162 -5.78 39.00 1.16
C ASN A 162 -5.27 38.44 2.50
N GLN A 163 -6.17 37.98 3.37
CA GLN A 163 -5.80 37.36 4.65
C GLN A 163 -5.09 36.02 4.44
N GLN A 164 -5.55 35.22 3.46
CA GLN A 164 -4.91 33.95 3.11
C GLN A 164 -3.47 34.18 2.60
N TYR A 165 -3.25 35.17 1.74
CA TYR A 165 -1.92 35.50 1.23
C TYR A 165 -0.97 35.97 2.34
N GLN A 166 -1.42 36.84 3.23
CA GLN A 166 -0.63 37.30 4.38
C GLN A 166 -0.24 36.13 5.29
N LEU A 167 -1.19 35.28 5.66
CA LEU A 167 -0.94 34.15 6.55
C LEU A 167 0.01 33.11 5.93
N LYS A 168 -0.08 32.87 4.60
CA LYS A 168 0.90 32.03 3.88
C LYS A 168 2.32 32.59 3.98
N TRP A 169 2.48 33.89 3.80
CA TRP A 169 3.78 34.55 3.86
C TRP A 169 4.37 34.47 5.27
N GLU A 170 3.56 34.74 6.29
CA GLU A 170 3.96 34.60 7.70
C GLU A 170 4.41 33.17 8.04
N ILE A 171 3.68 32.15 7.58
CA ILE A 171 4.07 30.74 7.79
C ILE A 171 5.41 30.45 7.13
N ARG A 172 5.65 30.92 5.89
CA ARG A 172 6.92 30.72 5.18
C ARG A 172 8.09 31.37 5.92
N ASP A 173 7.93 32.62 6.37
CA ASP A 173 8.95 33.34 7.14
C ASP A 173 9.28 32.61 8.46
N LEU A 174 8.24 32.17 9.19
CA LEU A 174 8.42 31.40 10.43
C LEU A 174 9.16 30.08 10.21
N ILE A 175 8.87 29.36 9.12
CA ILE A 175 9.57 28.12 8.76
C ILE A 175 11.05 28.41 8.50
N GLN A 176 11.38 29.47 7.76
CA GLN A 176 12.76 29.83 7.46
C GLN A 176 13.56 30.21 8.73
N GLN A 177 12.88 30.81 9.72
CA GLN A 177 13.49 31.22 10.99
C GLN A 177 13.55 30.09 12.04
N ASN A 178 12.98 28.92 11.76
CA ASN A 178 12.79 27.84 12.76
C ASN A 178 14.03 26.95 12.98
N LEU A 179 15.19 27.57 13.25
CA LEU A 179 16.47 26.85 13.37
C LEU A 179 16.53 25.87 14.56
N ASN A 180 15.72 26.08 15.61
CA ASN A 180 15.73 25.31 16.86
C ASN A 180 14.35 24.71 17.24
N ASN A 181 13.43 24.54 16.28
CA ASN A 181 12.06 24.08 16.55
C ASN A 181 11.22 24.96 17.50
N GLN A 182 11.69 26.18 17.84
CA GLN A 182 11.05 27.09 18.78
C GLN A 182 9.69 27.61 18.29
N ASN A 183 9.46 27.63 16.98
CA ASN A 183 8.22 28.14 16.39
C ASN A 183 7.23 27.04 15.98
N ASN A 184 7.49 25.77 16.31
CA ASN A 184 6.67 24.64 15.83
C ASN A 184 5.19 24.79 16.18
N GLU A 185 4.85 25.10 17.44
CA GLU A 185 3.45 25.25 17.87
C GLU A 185 2.75 26.41 17.16
N THR A 186 3.44 27.54 16.98
CA THR A 186 2.92 28.71 16.25
C THR A 186 2.69 28.40 14.77
N ILE A 187 3.61 27.67 14.13
CA ILE A 187 3.48 27.24 12.74
C ILE A 187 2.27 26.30 12.60
N ILE A 188 2.10 25.34 13.52
CA ILE A 188 0.96 24.42 13.53
C ILE A 188 -0.36 25.20 13.68
N ALA A 189 -0.44 26.15 14.62
CA ALA A 189 -1.63 26.96 14.84
C ALA A 189 -1.98 27.81 13.60
N LYS A 190 -0.99 28.46 12.98
CA LYS A 190 -1.20 29.26 11.76
C LYS A 190 -1.57 28.40 10.55
N LYS A 191 -0.98 27.21 10.39
CA LYS A 191 -1.38 26.23 9.36
C LYS A 191 -2.85 25.82 9.54
N ALA A 192 -3.28 25.57 10.78
CA ALA A 192 -4.67 25.24 11.08
C ALA A 192 -5.63 26.41 10.78
N GLU A 193 -5.23 27.65 11.10
CA GLU A 193 -5.99 28.85 10.75
C GLU A 193 -6.12 29.00 9.23
N LEU A 194 -5.01 28.86 8.49
CA LEU A 194 -4.99 28.93 7.03
C LEU A 194 -5.90 27.86 6.40
N ALA A 195 -5.91 26.64 6.96
CA ALA A 195 -6.76 25.56 6.49
C ALA A 195 -8.25 25.92 6.59
N VAL A 196 -8.67 26.61 7.67
CA VAL A 196 -10.06 27.10 7.82
C VAL A 196 -10.37 28.19 6.81
N LEU A 197 -9.44 29.14 6.61
CA LEU A 197 -9.63 30.26 5.66
C LEU A 197 -9.73 29.81 4.21
N LYS A 198 -8.99 28.76 3.82
CA LYS A 198 -8.97 28.24 2.45
C LYS A 198 -10.23 27.45 2.06
N GLN A 199 -11.04 26.97 3.01
CA GLN A 199 -12.11 26.01 2.71
C GLN A 199 -13.12 26.52 1.68
N PHE A 200 -13.53 27.78 1.76
CA PHE A 200 -14.46 28.36 0.79
C PHE A 200 -13.91 28.28 -0.64
N ASN A 201 -12.66 28.73 -0.85
CA ASN A 201 -11.98 28.69 -2.14
C ASN A 201 -11.79 27.24 -2.62
N ASN A 202 -11.44 26.33 -1.72
CA ASN A 202 -11.35 24.90 -2.03
C ASN A 202 -12.71 24.34 -2.48
N TYR A 203 -13.81 24.61 -1.75
CA TYR A 203 -15.15 24.15 -2.14
C TYR A 203 -15.54 24.69 -3.53
N LYS A 204 -15.35 25.98 -3.78
CA LYS A 204 -15.63 26.59 -5.08
C LYS A 204 -14.84 25.92 -6.20
N ARG A 205 -13.54 25.74 -6.00
CA ARG A 205 -12.63 25.12 -6.97
C ARG A 205 -12.97 23.65 -7.21
N HIS A 206 -13.18 22.89 -6.15
CA HIS A 206 -13.47 21.46 -6.22
C HIS A 206 -14.78 21.17 -6.98
N VAL A 207 -15.80 22.02 -6.84
CA VAL A 207 -17.04 21.89 -7.64
C VAL A 207 -16.74 21.98 -9.15
N LEU A 208 -15.90 22.92 -9.57
CA LEU A 208 -15.52 23.07 -10.98
C LEU A 208 -14.66 21.91 -11.46
N VAL A 209 -13.68 21.50 -10.66
CA VAL A 209 -12.79 20.36 -10.93
C VAL A 209 -13.62 19.07 -11.10
N GLY A 210 -14.45 18.75 -10.11
CA GLY A 210 -15.28 17.54 -10.13
C GLY A 210 -16.22 17.50 -11.32
N ILE A 211 -16.87 18.62 -11.68
CA ILE A 211 -17.74 18.68 -12.85
C ILE A 211 -16.97 18.54 -14.16
N LYS A 212 -15.80 19.17 -14.28
CA LYS A 212 -14.94 19.04 -15.48
C LYS A 212 -14.49 17.59 -15.68
N TYR A 213 -14.06 16.93 -14.60
CA TYR A 213 -13.58 15.55 -14.66
C TYR A 213 -14.73 14.56 -14.90
N TRP A 214 -15.91 14.85 -14.36
CA TRP A 214 -17.12 14.08 -14.68
C TRP A 214 -17.52 14.20 -16.14
N ILE A 215 -17.36 15.37 -16.78
CA ILE A 215 -17.58 15.53 -18.22
C ILE A 215 -16.64 14.63 -19.04
N PHE A 216 -15.35 14.59 -18.68
CA PHE A 216 -14.39 13.66 -19.32
C PHE A 216 -14.80 12.20 -19.13
N PHE A 217 -15.24 11.83 -17.93
CA PHE A 217 -15.74 10.48 -17.66
C PHE A 217 -16.98 10.12 -18.49
N LEU A 218 -17.95 11.04 -18.61
CA LEU A 218 -19.13 10.79 -19.45
C LEU A 218 -18.77 10.64 -20.93
N TYR A 219 -17.71 11.30 -21.40
CA TYR A 219 -17.16 11.06 -22.73
C TYR A 219 -16.51 9.68 -22.85
N GLN A 220 -15.74 9.28 -21.84
CA GLN A 220 -15.12 7.96 -21.76
C GLN A 220 -16.16 6.84 -21.93
N VAL A 221 -17.27 6.92 -21.18
CA VAL A 221 -18.37 5.95 -21.20
C VAL A 221 -19.45 6.22 -22.26
N GLU A 222 -19.16 7.10 -23.23
CA GLU A 222 -20.00 7.34 -24.42
C GLU A 222 -21.41 7.85 -24.10
N LYS A 223 -21.55 8.62 -23.01
CA LYS A 223 -22.79 9.31 -22.64
C LYS A 223 -22.87 10.73 -23.17
N LEU A 224 -21.74 11.34 -23.52
CA LEU A 224 -21.67 12.61 -24.22
C LEU A 224 -20.85 12.44 -25.51
N ASP A 225 -21.28 13.10 -26.58
CA ASP A 225 -20.52 13.20 -27.81
C ASP A 225 -19.43 14.28 -27.73
N GLU A 226 -18.46 14.24 -28.64
CA GLU A 226 -17.31 15.14 -28.68
C GLU A 226 -17.71 16.63 -28.70
N ASN A 227 -18.71 17.01 -29.51
CA ASN A 227 -19.13 18.40 -29.64
C ASN A 227 -19.76 18.92 -28.34
N THR A 228 -20.63 18.13 -27.72
CA THR A 228 -21.24 18.48 -26.43
C THR A 228 -20.18 18.66 -25.34
N VAL A 229 -19.19 17.76 -25.29
CA VAL A 229 -18.05 17.87 -24.35
C VAL A 229 -17.28 19.17 -24.57
N LEU A 230 -16.89 19.47 -25.81
CA LEU A 230 -16.15 20.69 -26.14
C LEU A 230 -16.93 21.96 -25.74
N GLN A 231 -18.25 21.98 -25.93
CA GLN A 231 -19.09 23.11 -25.54
C GLN A 231 -19.16 23.31 -24.02
N PHE A 232 -19.16 22.23 -23.24
CA PHE A 232 -19.07 22.33 -21.77
C PHE A 232 -17.68 22.83 -21.35
N LEU A 233 -16.61 22.22 -21.88
CA LEU A 233 -15.23 22.52 -21.50
C LEU A 233 -14.84 23.97 -21.82
N GLN A 234 -15.35 24.56 -22.91
CA GLN A 234 -15.09 25.96 -23.27
C GLN A 234 -15.46 26.96 -22.16
N ARG A 235 -16.42 26.62 -21.29
CA ARG A 235 -16.92 27.54 -20.26
C ARG A 235 -16.26 27.36 -18.89
N ILE A 236 -15.68 26.19 -18.61
CA ILE A 236 -15.13 25.88 -17.29
C ILE A 236 -13.71 26.46 -17.19
N GLN A 237 -13.55 27.47 -16.32
CA GLN A 237 -12.24 27.99 -15.93
C GLN A 237 -12.01 27.70 -14.46
N ILE A 238 -10.95 26.95 -14.15
CA ILE A 238 -10.63 26.60 -12.77
C ILE A 238 -9.65 27.63 -12.21
N PRO A 239 -10.03 28.42 -11.19
CA PRO A 239 -9.17 29.45 -10.63
C PRO A 239 -8.16 28.81 -9.66
N TYR A 240 -7.01 28.38 -10.18
CA TYR A 240 -5.86 28.05 -9.34
C TYR A 240 -5.16 29.35 -8.94
N THR A 241 -5.21 29.68 -7.66
CA THR A 241 -4.57 30.89 -7.11
C THR A 241 -3.14 30.63 -6.64
N ASP A 242 -2.76 29.36 -6.50
CA ASP A 242 -1.43 28.88 -6.12
C ASP A 242 -1.01 27.70 -7.01
N SER A 243 0.29 27.54 -7.27
CA SER A 243 0.82 26.41 -8.06
C SER A 243 0.56 25.07 -7.39
N ASP A 244 0.55 25.06 -6.06
CA ASP A 244 0.42 23.83 -5.27
C ASP A 244 -1.03 23.37 -5.11
N ASP A 245 -2.01 24.25 -5.35
CA ASP A 245 -3.43 23.92 -5.15
C ASP A 245 -3.85 22.75 -6.04
N LEU A 246 -3.32 22.66 -7.26
CA LEU A 246 -3.59 21.56 -8.18
C LEU A 246 -3.09 20.20 -7.64
N LEU A 247 -1.89 20.17 -7.05
CA LEU A 247 -1.34 18.96 -6.43
C LEU A 247 -2.12 18.59 -5.17
N ASN A 248 -2.40 19.57 -4.32
CA ASN A 248 -3.14 19.36 -3.09
C ASN A 248 -4.54 18.82 -3.37
N ASP A 249 -5.22 19.33 -4.40
CA ASP A 249 -6.54 18.86 -4.81
C ASP A 249 -6.50 17.39 -5.25
N ILE A 250 -5.58 17.00 -6.15
CA ILE A 250 -5.51 15.60 -6.63
C ILE A 250 -5.13 14.62 -5.52
N LEU A 251 -4.23 15.02 -4.61
CA LEU A 251 -3.88 14.21 -3.43
C LEU A 251 -5.06 14.12 -2.46
N PHE A 252 -5.78 15.22 -2.23
CA PHE A 252 -6.99 15.27 -1.41
C PHE A 252 -8.07 14.33 -1.95
N PHE A 253 -8.34 14.36 -3.27
CA PHE A 253 -9.36 13.50 -3.90
C PHE A 253 -9.09 12.00 -3.78
N ARG A 254 -7.83 11.61 -3.54
CA ARG A 254 -7.42 10.23 -3.33
C ARG A 254 -7.45 9.80 -1.87
N GLY A 255 -7.66 10.72 -0.93
CA GLY A 255 -7.82 10.38 0.48
C GLY A 255 -9.06 9.52 0.74
N ASN A 256 -8.96 8.58 1.68
CA ASN A 256 -10.02 7.62 2.02
C ASN A 256 -11.36 8.30 2.34
N ASP A 257 -11.35 9.37 3.14
CA ASP A 257 -12.58 10.08 3.53
C ASP A 257 -13.25 10.82 2.36
N VAL A 258 -12.44 11.28 1.41
CA VAL A 258 -12.91 12.04 0.24
C VAL A 258 -13.54 11.12 -0.78
N SER A 259 -12.97 9.93 -0.99
CA SER A 259 -13.51 8.91 -1.89
C SER A 259 -14.92 8.44 -1.54
N SER A 260 -15.34 8.58 -0.27
CA SER A 260 -16.58 8.01 0.24
C SER A 260 -17.70 9.04 0.50
N PHE A 261 -17.38 10.27 0.93
CA PHE A 261 -18.41 11.21 1.43
C PHE A 261 -18.33 12.64 0.89
N TYR A 262 -17.25 13.02 0.21
CA TYR A 262 -17.07 14.41 -0.21
C TYR A 262 -17.96 14.78 -1.41
N MET A 263 -18.67 15.90 -1.29
CA MET A 263 -19.52 16.49 -2.35
C MET A 263 -20.59 15.54 -2.95
N ASP A 264 -20.95 14.46 -2.28
CA ASP A 264 -21.86 13.41 -2.77
C ASP A 264 -21.37 12.66 -4.02
N TRP A 265 -20.09 12.77 -4.37
CA TRP A 265 -19.53 12.26 -5.62
C TRP A 265 -19.58 10.72 -5.73
N SER A 266 -19.53 10.02 -4.60
CA SER A 266 -19.70 8.56 -4.53
C SER A 266 -21.11 8.10 -4.92
N ASN A 267 -22.10 9.00 -4.95
CA ASN A 267 -23.47 8.70 -5.35
C ASN A 267 -23.78 9.13 -6.80
N TRP A 268 -22.81 9.62 -7.56
CA TRP A 268 -23.00 10.03 -8.95
C TRP A 268 -23.04 8.82 -9.87
N ASP A 269 -24.05 8.74 -10.74
CA ASP A 269 -24.23 7.60 -11.63
C ASP A 269 -24.71 8.03 -13.03
N TYR A 270 -24.17 7.36 -14.05
CA TYR A 270 -24.36 7.72 -15.46
C TYR A 270 -25.40 6.84 -16.16
N ILE A 271 -25.89 5.80 -15.49
CA ILE A 271 -26.87 4.86 -16.05
C ILE A 271 -28.01 4.61 -15.06
N GLU A 272 -29.23 4.45 -15.58
CA GLU A 272 -30.35 3.91 -14.78
C GLU A 272 -30.21 2.41 -14.69
N ARG A 273 -30.33 1.87 -13.47
CA ARG A 273 -30.06 0.46 -13.21
C ARG A 273 -31.34 -0.29 -12.88
N GLU A 274 -31.41 -1.53 -13.37
CA GLU A 274 -32.57 -2.39 -13.14
C GLU A 274 -32.80 -2.65 -11.65
N SER A 275 -34.06 -2.74 -11.25
CA SER A 275 -34.42 -3.08 -9.87
C SER A 275 -34.04 -4.54 -9.55
N GLY A 276 -33.68 -4.80 -8.29
CA GLY A 276 -33.40 -6.16 -7.80
C GLY A 276 -31.97 -6.65 -7.95
N ARG A 277 -31.04 -5.81 -8.45
CA ARG A 277 -29.60 -6.11 -8.49
C ARG A 277 -28.81 -5.04 -7.74
N ILE A 278 -27.72 -5.47 -7.08
CA ILE A 278 -26.80 -4.55 -6.41
C ILE A 278 -25.81 -4.03 -7.44
N TYR A 279 -25.63 -2.73 -7.42
CA TYR A 279 -24.80 -2.02 -8.35
C TYR A 279 -24.04 -0.94 -7.59
N SER A 280 -22.76 -0.76 -7.93
CA SER A 280 -21.94 0.32 -7.39
C SER A 280 -21.78 1.43 -8.42
N PRO A 281 -22.01 2.70 -8.04
CA PRO A 281 -21.60 3.86 -8.83
C PRO A 281 -20.08 3.82 -9.15
N PRO A 282 -19.62 4.52 -10.21
CA PRO A 282 -18.19 4.64 -10.49
C PRO A 282 -17.44 5.29 -9.31
N VAL A 283 -16.26 4.75 -8.99
CA VAL A 283 -15.51 5.21 -7.82
C VAL A 283 -14.87 6.59 -8.10
N PRO A 284 -15.07 7.60 -7.23
CA PRO A 284 -14.55 8.96 -7.41
C PRO A 284 -13.07 9.06 -7.79
N HIS A 285 -12.19 8.32 -7.10
CA HIS A 285 -10.75 8.42 -7.33
C HIS A 285 -10.34 8.06 -8.77
N GLN A 286 -11.04 7.12 -9.42
CA GLN A 286 -10.70 6.65 -10.76
C GLN A 286 -10.99 7.72 -11.81
N TRP A 287 -12.24 8.20 -11.85
CA TRP A 287 -12.64 9.19 -12.85
C TRP A 287 -12.01 10.57 -12.59
N MET A 288 -11.68 10.89 -11.33
CA MET A 288 -10.92 12.11 -11.04
C MET A 288 -9.47 12.01 -11.49
N THR A 289 -8.80 10.86 -11.31
CA THR A 289 -7.41 10.70 -11.76
C THR A 289 -7.31 10.75 -13.29
N LEU A 290 -8.22 10.08 -13.99
CA LEU A 290 -8.31 10.15 -15.45
C LEU A 290 -8.63 11.58 -15.94
N GLY A 291 -9.61 12.23 -15.31
CA GLY A 291 -9.98 13.61 -15.64
C GLY A 291 -8.86 14.61 -15.37
N PHE A 292 -8.12 14.41 -14.28
CA PHE A 292 -6.93 15.19 -13.95
C PHE A 292 -5.86 15.08 -15.04
N PHE A 293 -5.53 13.86 -15.46
CA PHE A 293 -4.51 13.66 -16.50
C PHE A 293 -4.94 14.26 -17.84
N ALA A 294 -6.21 14.09 -18.24
CA ALA A 294 -6.77 14.72 -19.42
C ALA A 294 -6.65 16.25 -19.37
N ASP A 295 -6.93 16.84 -18.22
CA ASP A 295 -6.85 18.28 -18.01
C ASP A 295 -5.42 18.82 -18.12
N GLN A 296 -4.44 18.08 -17.58
CA GLN A 296 -3.03 18.45 -17.69
C GLN A 296 -2.53 18.42 -19.12
N ILE A 297 -2.89 17.39 -19.89
CA ILE A 297 -2.55 17.32 -21.32
C ILE A 297 -3.17 18.49 -22.08
N ARG A 298 -4.44 18.81 -21.78
CA ARG A 298 -5.20 19.85 -22.47
C ARG A 298 -4.69 21.26 -22.18
N GLU A 299 -4.43 21.59 -20.93
CA GLU A 299 -4.20 22.96 -20.49
C GLU A 299 -2.74 23.26 -20.12
N LYS A 300 -1.90 22.24 -19.93
CA LYS A 300 -0.48 22.34 -19.51
C LYS A 300 -0.28 23.32 -18.34
N ARG A 301 -1.00 23.08 -17.24
CA ARG A 301 -1.03 23.98 -16.06
C ARG A 301 -0.08 23.58 -14.94
N PHE A 302 0.44 22.36 -14.96
CA PHE A 302 1.26 21.86 -13.88
C PHE A 302 2.69 22.41 -13.95
N PHE A 303 3.09 23.12 -12.91
CA PHE A 303 4.47 23.38 -12.57
C PHE A 303 4.60 23.19 -11.06
N ILE A 304 5.44 22.25 -10.63
CA ILE A 304 5.67 22.00 -9.21
C ILE A 304 7.10 22.37 -8.85
N ASN A 305 7.24 23.18 -7.80
CA ASN A 305 8.49 23.25 -7.06
C ASN A 305 8.51 22.14 -6.00
N VAL A 306 9.09 21.00 -6.37
CA VAL A 306 9.09 19.79 -5.52
C VAL A 306 9.72 20.08 -4.15
N SER A 307 10.65 21.04 -4.06
CA SER A 307 11.34 21.41 -2.81
C SER A 307 10.42 21.98 -1.72
N GLU A 308 9.29 22.58 -2.08
CA GLU A 308 8.37 23.27 -1.14
C GLU A 308 7.25 22.38 -0.57
N LEU A 309 7.08 21.16 -1.09
CA LEU A 309 6.02 20.23 -0.67
C LEU A 309 6.23 19.67 0.75
N ASP A 310 5.19 19.66 1.58
CA ASP A 310 5.18 19.07 2.93
C ASP A 310 5.03 17.54 2.85
N SER A 311 5.82 16.80 3.63
CA SER A 311 5.94 15.33 3.52
C SER A 311 4.67 14.60 3.99
N GLU A 312 3.95 15.14 4.97
CA GLU A 312 2.68 14.58 5.46
C GLU A 312 1.59 14.53 4.36
N ASN A 313 1.63 15.45 3.40
CA ASN A 313 0.65 15.53 2.31
C ASN A 313 0.93 14.54 1.16
N LEU A 314 2.10 13.90 1.12
CA LEU A 314 2.54 13.09 -0.02
C LEU A 314 2.28 11.59 0.14
N SER A 315 1.60 11.15 1.20
CA SER A 315 1.33 9.72 1.45
C SER A 315 0.60 9.02 0.29
N GLN A 316 -0.23 9.75 -0.47
CA GLN A 316 -0.95 9.25 -1.65
C GLN A 316 -0.20 9.44 -2.98
N ALA A 317 0.95 10.14 -2.98
CA ALA A 317 1.71 10.43 -4.19
C ALA A 317 2.26 9.16 -4.86
N ARG A 318 2.56 8.13 -4.06
CA ARG A 318 3.07 6.84 -4.57
C ARG A 318 2.11 6.18 -5.54
N PHE A 319 0.83 6.06 -5.15
CA PHE A 319 -0.20 5.43 -5.98
C PHE A 319 -0.68 6.33 -7.10
N LEU A 320 -0.63 7.66 -6.91
CA LEU A 320 -1.02 8.61 -7.95
C LEU A 320 -0.18 8.43 -9.22
N PHE A 321 1.15 8.33 -9.11
CA PHE A 321 2.00 8.17 -10.29
C PHE A 321 1.66 6.92 -11.10
N ASP A 322 1.42 5.79 -10.43
CA ASP A 322 1.14 4.53 -11.09
C ASP A 322 -0.21 4.62 -11.86
N ASP A 323 -1.25 5.20 -11.26
CA ASP A 323 -2.54 5.43 -11.92
C ASP A 323 -2.47 6.46 -13.08
N LEU A 324 -1.56 7.45 -12.99
CA LEU A 324 -1.32 8.39 -14.09
C LEU A 324 -0.64 7.68 -15.27
N LYS A 325 0.23 6.69 -15.03
CA LYS A 325 0.77 5.85 -16.11
C LYS A 325 -0.31 5.02 -16.79
N GLU A 326 -1.24 4.47 -16.02
CA GLU A 326 -2.40 3.77 -16.59
C GLU A 326 -3.29 4.70 -17.42
N SER A 327 -3.55 5.91 -16.92
CA SER A 327 -4.30 6.93 -17.65
C SER A 327 -3.59 7.37 -18.93
N ALA A 328 -2.26 7.52 -18.88
CA ALA A 328 -1.45 7.83 -20.05
C ALA A 328 -1.61 6.74 -21.12
N LYS A 329 -1.37 5.49 -20.76
CA LYS A 329 -1.53 4.36 -21.67
C LYS A 329 -2.94 4.27 -22.26
N TYR A 330 -3.97 4.50 -21.45
CA TYR A 330 -5.35 4.50 -21.92
C TYR A 330 -5.60 5.55 -23.01
N PHE A 331 -5.10 6.78 -22.86
CA PHE A 331 -5.26 7.82 -23.88
C PHE A 331 -4.42 7.56 -25.13
N GLU A 332 -3.24 6.95 -24.98
CA GLU A 332 -2.41 6.49 -26.11
C GLU A 332 -3.15 5.45 -26.94
N ASP A 333 -3.66 4.40 -26.29
CA ASP A 333 -4.42 3.31 -26.94
C ASP A 333 -5.72 3.82 -27.60
N ASN A 334 -6.27 4.93 -27.12
CA ASN A 334 -7.52 5.53 -27.59
C ASN A 334 -7.31 6.91 -28.24
N PHE A 335 -6.12 7.18 -28.78
CA PHE A 335 -5.71 8.52 -29.22
C PHE A 335 -6.71 9.19 -30.18
N GLU A 336 -7.18 8.47 -31.19
CA GLU A 336 -8.09 9.03 -32.21
C GLU A 336 -9.42 9.53 -31.63
N LYS A 337 -9.94 8.85 -30.59
CA LYS A 337 -11.15 9.29 -29.86
C LYS A 337 -10.88 10.54 -29.04
N TRP A 338 -9.67 10.70 -28.50
CA TRP A 338 -9.39 11.74 -27.49
C TRP A 338 -8.66 12.97 -28.02
N LYS A 339 -8.03 12.92 -29.20
CA LYS A 339 -7.14 13.99 -29.69
C LYS A 339 -7.75 15.39 -29.67
N ASN A 340 -9.03 15.53 -30.04
CA ASN A 340 -9.73 16.82 -30.05
C ASN A 340 -10.09 17.29 -28.62
N ILE A 341 -10.52 16.36 -27.77
CA ILE A 341 -10.83 16.65 -26.35
C ILE A 341 -9.57 17.01 -25.56
N LEU A 342 -8.43 16.38 -25.87
CA LEU A 342 -7.13 16.67 -25.24
C LEU A 342 -6.40 17.86 -25.87
N SER A 343 -6.93 18.46 -26.95
CA SER A 343 -6.28 19.54 -27.69
C SER A 343 -4.83 19.20 -28.11
N VAL A 344 -4.61 18.00 -28.66
CA VAL A 344 -3.31 17.52 -29.17
C VAL A 344 -3.37 17.33 -30.68
N LYS A 345 -2.25 17.59 -31.36
CA LYS A 345 -2.17 17.58 -32.84
C LYS A 345 -1.99 16.19 -33.42
N ASP A 346 -1.09 15.42 -32.83
CA ASP A 346 -0.66 14.10 -33.27
C ASP A 346 -0.18 13.29 -32.04
N ILE A 347 0.05 11.99 -32.24
CA ILE A 347 0.46 11.06 -31.18
C ILE A 347 1.78 11.49 -30.54
N LYS A 348 2.72 12.01 -31.34
CA LYS A 348 4.02 12.46 -30.85
C LYS A 348 3.89 13.65 -29.90
N ASN A 349 3.04 14.62 -30.23
CA ASN A 349 2.74 15.74 -29.36
C ASN A 349 2.07 15.29 -28.05
N TYR A 350 1.26 14.25 -28.10
CA TYR A 350 0.68 13.63 -26.91
C TYR A 350 1.76 12.95 -26.05
N GLU A 351 2.63 12.12 -26.65
CA GLU A 351 3.73 11.42 -25.97
C GLU A 351 4.69 12.39 -25.27
N GLU A 352 5.04 13.51 -25.92
CA GLU A 352 5.89 14.56 -25.35
C GLU A 352 5.26 15.18 -24.09
N LYS A 353 3.98 15.59 -24.16
CA LYS A 353 3.25 16.16 -23.01
C LYS A 353 3.06 15.13 -21.89
N SER A 354 2.70 13.91 -22.25
CA SER A 354 2.49 12.79 -21.32
C SER A 354 3.77 12.49 -20.54
N SER A 355 4.90 12.41 -21.25
CA SER A 355 6.22 12.17 -20.65
C SER A 355 6.65 13.27 -19.70
N GLU A 356 6.37 14.54 -20.03
CA GLU A 356 6.66 15.69 -19.16
C GLU A 356 5.86 15.61 -17.84
N ILE A 357 4.55 15.35 -17.92
CA ILE A 357 3.68 15.21 -16.74
C ILE A 357 4.14 14.02 -15.88
N LEU A 358 4.39 12.87 -16.49
CA LEU A 358 4.84 11.68 -15.77
C LEU A 358 6.18 11.94 -15.09
N LYS A 359 7.11 12.65 -15.74
CA LYS A 359 8.38 13.03 -15.12
C LYS A 359 8.19 13.90 -13.87
N ASP A 360 7.30 14.90 -13.92
CA ASP A 360 7.03 15.75 -12.76
C ASP A 360 6.44 14.95 -11.61
N PHE A 361 5.49 14.05 -11.88
CA PHE A 361 4.89 13.20 -10.83
C PHE A 361 5.83 12.11 -10.32
N ALA A 362 6.78 11.63 -11.14
CA ALA A 362 7.87 10.78 -10.68
C ALA A 362 8.75 11.51 -9.65
N LEU A 363 9.03 12.80 -9.85
CA LEU A 363 9.76 13.61 -8.87
C LEU A 363 8.97 13.81 -7.57
N VAL A 364 7.65 14.02 -7.65
CA VAL A 364 6.78 14.11 -6.47
C VAL A 364 6.75 12.79 -5.69
N LYS A 365 6.58 11.66 -6.38
CA LYS A 365 6.69 10.31 -5.81
C LYS A 365 8.05 10.13 -5.15
N ARG A 366 9.14 10.55 -5.82
CA ARG A 366 10.49 10.39 -5.28
C ARG A 366 10.70 11.21 -4.02
N LYS A 367 10.25 12.47 -3.94
CA LYS A 367 10.37 13.25 -2.71
C LYS A 367 9.71 12.54 -1.52
N SER A 368 8.50 12.02 -1.71
CA SER A 368 7.81 11.21 -0.69
C SER A 368 8.64 10.02 -0.24
N VAL A 369 9.20 9.27 -1.20
CA VAL A 369 10.03 8.09 -0.90
C VAL A 369 11.37 8.48 -0.26
N THR A 370 12.02 9.55 -0.69
CA THR A 370 13.30 10.03 -0.14
C THR A 370 13.18 10.36 1.35
N ASP A 371 12.06 10.95 1.79
CA ASP A 371 11.87 11.28 3.20
C ASP A 371 11.65 10.03 4.06
N ILE A 372 10.94 9.02 3.54
CA ILE A 372 10.81 7.70 4.18
C ILE A 372 12.17 6.99 4.20
N ASP A 373 12.88 6.97 3.07
CA ASP A 373 14.23 6.40 2.97
C ASP A 373 15.17 7.08 3.97
N ARG A 374 15.09 8.41 4.12
CA ARG A 374 15.89 9.17 5.08
C ARG A 374 15.52 8.81 6.51
N SER A 375 14.24 8.72 6.85
CA SER A 375 13.81 8.36 8.21
C SER A 375 14.28 6.95 8.58
N ILE A 376 14.16 5.98 7.67
CA ILE A 376 14.67 4.62 7.85
C ILE A 376 16.20 4.61 7.95
N ALA A 377 16.90 5.30 7.04
CA ALA A 377 18.35 5.36 7.01
C ALA A 377 18.94 5.96 8.29
N LEU A 378 18.27 6.94 8.91
CA LEU A 378 18.70 7.58 10.16
C LEU A 378 18.21 6.87 11.43
N ALA A 379 17.17 6.03 11.34
CA ALA A 379 16.62 5.34 12.50
C ALA A 379 17.61 4.36 13.15
N SER A 380 17.58 4.26 14.47
CA SER A 380 18.29 3.21 15.21
C SER A 380 17.56 1.87 15.08
N LEU A 381 18.31 0.77 15.22
CA LEU A 381 17.71 -0.56 15.25
C LEU A 381 16.95 -0.76 16.57
N SER A 382 15.78 -1.39 16.47
CA SER A 382 14.89 -1.74 17.56
C SER A 382 15.28 -3.10 18.13
N GLN A 383 15.72 -3.13 19.39
CA GLN A 383 16.13 -4.37 20.05
C GLN A 383 15.00 -5.42 20.10
N PRO A 384 13.73 -5.08 20.42
CA PRO A 384 12.64 -6.04 20.39
C PRO A 384 12.49 -6.77 19.05
N HIS A 385 12.58 -6.03 17.93
CA HIS A 385 12.47 -6.62 16.58
C HIS A 385 13.68 -7.48 16.24
N ILE A 386 14.88 -7.10 16.68
CA ILE A 386 16.08 -7.94 16.56
C ILE A 386 15.89 -9.26 17.30
N GLU A 387 15.42 -9.23 18.55
CA GLU A 387 15.27 -10.45 19.35
C GLU A 387 14.16 -11.37 18.80
N GLU A 388 13.07 -10.80 18.29
CA GLU A 388 12.04 -11.57 17.59
C GLU A 388 12.62 -12.27 16.35
N PHE A 389 13.39 -11.54 15.54
CA PHE A 389 14.07 -12.08 14.37
C PHE A 389 15.07 -13.18 14.75
N LYS A 390 15.95 -12.94 15.73
CA LYS A 390 16.92 -13.92 16.24
C LYS A 390 16.23 -15.21 16.70
N LYS A 391 15.12 -15.09 17.42
CA LYS A 391 14.33 -16.24 17.87
C LYS A 391 13.72 -17.00 16.70
N SER A 392 13.19 -16.30 15.70
CA SER A 392 12.63 -16.92 14.49
C SER A 392 13.69 -17.69 13.70
N ILE A 393 14.84 -17.06 13.41
CA ILE A 393 15.99 -17.70 12.74
C ILE A 393 16.50 -18.88 13.56
N GLY A 394 16.70 -18.70 14.86
CA GLY A 394 17.24 -19.72 15.77
C GLY A 394 16.36 -20.96 15.88
N ASN A 395 15.04 -20.77 15.98
CA ASN A 395 14.09 -21.89 15.97
C ASN A 395 14.11 -22.65 14.65
N ALA A 396 14.21 -21.94 13.52
CA ALA A 396 14.27 -22.55 12.20
C ALA A 396 15.58 -23.34 11.99
N TRP A 397 16.71 -22.80 12.45
CA TRP A 397 17.99 -23.51 12.49
C TRP A 397 17.90 -24.77 13.35
N LYS A 398 17.44 -24.66 14.59
CA LYS A 398 17.28 -25.79 15.52
C LYS A 398 16.39 -26.91 14.95
N ALA A 399 15.35 -26.55 14.20
CA ALA A 399 14.49 -27.53 13.55
C ALA A 399 15.19 -28.32 12.42
N GLN A 400 16.20 -27.73 11.76
CA GLN A 400 16.88 -28.32 10.60
C GLN A 400 18.29 -28.85 10.87
N ALA A 401 18.98 -28.42 11.94
CA ALA A 401 20.32 -28.87 12.31
C ALA A 401 20.30 -30.28 12.94
N ARG A 402 20.04 -31.31 12.13
CA ARG A 402 19.80 -32.69 12.61
C ARG A 402 21.06 -33.37 13.09
N ILE A 403 22.16 -33.19 12.38
CA ILE A 403 23.46 -33.74 12.77
C ILE A 403 23.91 -33.14 14.09
N HIS A 404 23.80 -31.81 14.24
CA HIS A 404 24.08 -31.12 15.50
C HIS A 404 23.32 -31.75 16.67
N ARG A 405 22.00 -31.93 16.53
CA ARG A 405 21.16 -32.57 17.56
C ARG A 405 21.57 -34.03 17.83
N THR A 406 21.99 -34.75 16.79
CA THR A 406 22.48 -36.13 16.92
C THR A 406 23.73 -36.19 17.81
N PHE A 407 24.71 -35.31 17.60
CA PHE A 407 25.89 -35.23 18.47
C PHE A 407 25.55 -34.90 19.92
N LYS A 408 24.62 -33.96 20.14
CA LYS A 408 24.13 -33.59 21.47
C LYS A 408 23.44 -34.76 22.17
N TYR A 409 22.61 -35.52 21.45
CA TYR A 409 21.90 -36.69 21.98
C TYR A 409 22.85 -37.80 22.44
N PHE A 410 23.90 -38.10 21.67
CA PHE A 410 24.87 -39.14 22.01
C PHE A 410 25.94 -38.68 23.02
N GLY A 411 25.96 -37.40 23.41
CA GLY A 411 26.94 -36.86 24.37
C GLY A 411 28.33 -36.64 23.77
N ASN A 412 28.41 -36.50 22.44
CA ASN A 412 29.66 -36.48 21.67
C ASN A 412 30.08 -35.10 21.19
N SER A 413 29.56 -34.06 21.84
CA SER A 413 29.89 -32.66 21.58
C SER A 413 30.90 -32.16 22.61
N LEU A 414 32.04 -31.64 22.15
CA LEU A 414 33.08 -31.05 22.99
C LEU A 414 33.15 -29.54 22.76
N ASN A 415 32.87 -28.78 23.82
CA ASN A 415 33.07 -27.33 23.81
C ASN A 415 34.57 -27.02 23.91
N VAL A 416 35.09 -26.24 22.97
CA VAL A 416 36.52 -25.88 22.87
C VAL A 416 36.76 -24.37 22.96
N ASN A 417 35.91 -23.64 23.69
CA ASN A 417 36.04 -22.19 23.90
C ASN A 417 37.42 -21.78 24.41
N ASP A 418 37.96 -22.49 25.40
CA ASP A 418 39.22 -22.16 26.07
C ASP A 418 40.47 -22.66 25.30
N GLN A 419 40.27 -23.27 24.13
CA GLN A 419 41.34 -23.81 23.30
C GLN A 419 41.58 -22.92 22.08
N ASP A 420 42.85 -22.71 21.72
CA ASP A 420 43.25 -22.01 20.48
C ASP A 420 43.10 -22.92 19.25
N ILE A 421 41.89 -23.46 19.07
CA ILE A 421 41.48 -24.24 17.92
C ILE A 421 40.64 -23.36 17.01
N LYS A 422 41.03 -23.26 15.73
CA LYS A 422 40.21 -22.64 14.68
C LYS A 422 39.20 -23.67 14.18
N LEU A 423 37.92 -23.40 14.41
CA LEU A 423 36.81 -24.19 13.87
C LEU A 423 36.27 -23.53 12.60
N LYS A 424 35.50 -24.28 11.81
CA LYS A 424 34.86 -23.76 10.60
C LYS A 424 33.62 -22.93 10.96
N GLN A 425 33.44 -21.83 10.24
CA GLN A 425 32.19 -21.07 10.28
C GLN A 425 31.28 -21.56 9.17
N ILE A 426 30.09 -22.04 9.53
CA ILE A 426 29.08 -22.54 8.59
C ILE A 426 27.91 -21.57 8.63
N GLY A 427 27.73 -20.83 7.54
CA GLY A 427 26.71 -19.79 7.48
C GLY A 427 26.93 -18.80 6.36
N GLN A 428 26.26 -17.66 6.44
CA GLN A 428 26.26 -16.62 5.43
C GLN A 428 26.27 -15.21 6.02
N SER A 429 26.88 -14.29 5.26
CA SER A 429 26.77 -12.85 5.47
C SER A 429 26.01 -12.26 4.28
N THR A 430 24.83 -11.71 4.54
CA THR A 430 23.91 -11.22 3.50
C THR A 430 23.74 -9.72 3.61
N PHE A 431 23.99 -9.02 2.51
CA PHE A 431 23.59 -7.62 2.35
C PHE A 431 22.12 -7.57 1.92
N PHE A 432 21.24 -7.17 2.83
CA PHE A 432 19.81 -7.19 2.62
C PHE A 432 19.26 -5.80 2.28
N GLU A 433 19.01 -5.60 0.98
CA GLU A 433 18.63 -4.32 0.40
C GLU A 433 17.27 -3.83 0.95
N ARG A 434 17.23 -2.58 1.42
CA ARG A 434 16.04 -1.96 2.05
C ARG A 434 15.51 -2.73 3.28
N GLY A 435 16.28 -3.67 3.82
CA GLY A 435 15.87 -4.54 4.91
C GLY A 435 15.76 -3.87 6.27
N LYS A 436 16.29 -2.66 6.46
CA LYS A 436 16.34 -1.98 7.76
C LYS A 436 14.96 -1.73 8.35
N MET A 437 13.94 -1.54 7.52
CA MET A 437 12.56 -1.30 7.96
C MET A 437 12.03 -2.39 8.91
N MET A 438 12.42 -3.65 8.73
CA MET A 438 12.08 -4.76 9.64
C MET A 438 12.58 -4.56 11.07
N PHE A 439 13.58 -3.70 11.26
CA PHE A 439 14.28 -3.51 12.52
C PHE A 439 14.14 -2.08 13.03
N THR A 440 13.22 -1.28 12.51
CA THR A 440 12.91 0.07 13.03
C THR A 440 11.60 0.07 13.80
N ALA A 441 11.40 1.02 14.72
CA ALA A 441 10.16 1.13 15.49
C ALA A 441 9.03 1.80 14.69
N GLU A 442 9.26 2.99 14.14
CA GLU A 442 8.22 3.79 13.48
C GLU A 442 7.85 3.27 12.08
N ASN A 443 8.83 2.72 11.35
CA ASN A 443 8.65 2.21 9.99
C ASN A 443 8.68 0.68 9.93
N TYR A 444 8.24 0.00 11.00
CA TYR A 444 8.27 -1.46 11.07
C TYR A 444 7.42 -2.10 9.97
N GLN A 445 8.05 -2.97 9.19
CA GLN A 445 7.36 -3.82 8.23
C GLN A 445 7.97 -5.23 8.26
N GLN A 446 7.15 -6.23 8.54
CA GLN A 446 7.57 -7.63 8.53
C GLN A 446 7.80 -8.11 7.08
N ILE A 447 8.95 -8.74 6.84
CA ILE A 447 9.23 -9.45 5.58
C ILE A 447 9.10 -10.95 5.86
N TYR A 448 8.13 -11.58 5.20
CA TYR A 448 7.81 -12.99 5.40
C TYR A 448 8.85 -13.92 4.77
N GLY A 449 9.11 -15.07 5.41
CA GLY A 449 9.97 -16.13 4.88
C GLY A 449 11.46 -15.99 5.20
N MET A 450 11.85 -15.04 6.04
CA MET A 450 13.26 -14.83 6.43
C MET A 450 13.81 -15.94 7.34
N ASP A 451 12.94 -16.68 8.03
CA ASP A 451 13.25 -17.88 8.82
C ASP A 451 13.94 -18.98 8.01
N ARG A 452 13.77 -18.97 6.68
CA ARG A 452 14.49 -19.87 5.76
C ARG A 452 16.00 -19.75 5.87
N LEU A 453 16.54 -18.57 6.17
CA LEU A 453 17.98 -18.37 6.35
C LEU A 453 18.52 -19.24 7.50
N GLY A 454 17.78 -19.37 8.60
CA GLY A 454 18.14 -20.27 9.69
C GLY A 454 18.04 -21.74 9.30
N SER A 455 16.97 -22.09 8.58
CA SER A 455 16.77 -23.46 8.07
C SER A 455 17.90 -23.92 7.15
N GLU A 456 18.40 -23.05 6.27
CA GLU A 456 19.51 -23.33 5.35
C GLU A 456 20.80 -23.62 6.10
N ILE A 457 21.11 -22.86 7.15
CA ILE A 457 22.33 -23.05 7.95
C ILE A 457 22.33 -24.40 8.65
N GLY A 458 21.17 -24.81 9.19
CA GLY A 458 21.04 -26.14 9.78
C GLY A 458 21.30 -27.27 8.77
N ARG A 459 20.88 -27.09 7.51
CA ARG A 459 21.17 -28.05 6.43
C ARG A 459 22.63 -28.02 5.99
N TRP A 460 23.26 -26.84 5.97
CA TRP A 460 24.68 -26.72 5.63
C TRP A 460 25.58 -27.38 6.67
N GLU A 461 25.18 -27.41 7.94
CA GLU A 461 25.87 -28.20 8.97
C GLU A 461 25.81 -29.70 8.67
N ASP A 462 24.61 -30.20 8.33
CA ASP A 462 24.41 -31.59 7.94
C ASP A 462 25.26 -31.95 6.71
N ASP A 463 25.21 -31.10 5.67
CA ASP A 463 26.02 -31.26 4.45
C ASP A 463 27.52 -31.26 4.75
N TYR A 464 27.99 -30.36 5.63
CA TYR A 464 29.42 -30.29 5.96
C TYR A 464 29.90 -31.58 6.64
N PHE A 465 29.15 -32.10 7.61
CA PHE A 465 29.47 -33.38 8.24
C PHE A 465 29.52 -34.54 7.24
N LEU A 466 28.50 -34.65 6.39
CA LEU A 466 28.42 -35.71 5.38
C LEU A 466 29.54 -35.63 4.35
N ASN A 467 29.96 -34.42 3.97
CA ASN A 467 31.10 -34.22 3.09
C ASN A 467 32.42 -34.68 3.73
N ILE A 468 32.63 -34.43 5.03
CA ILE A 468 33.80 -34.96 5.76
C ILE A 468 33.84 -36.49 5.69
N LEU A 469 32.70 -37.15 5.90
CA LEU A 469 32.62 -38.62 5.82
C LEU A 469 32.92 -39.12 4.40
N ARG A 470 32.37 -38.45 3.39
CA ARG A 470 32.61 -38.79 1.99
C ARG A 470 34.08 -38.64 1.62
N GLU A 471 34.72 -37.55 2.01
CA GLU A 471 36.14 -37.28 1.71
C GLU A 471 37.11 -38.20 2.45
N ALA A 472 36.75 -38.67 3.65
CA ALA A 472 37.60 -39.59 4.41
C ALA A 472 37.83 -40.94 3.70
N ASP A 473 36.92 -41.35 2.80
CA ASP A 473 37.03 -42.56 1.95
C ASP A 473 37.47 -43.84 2.70
N HIS A 474 36.81 -44.12 3.84
CA HIS A 474 37.08 -45.32 4.63
C HIS A 474 35.84 -46.19 4.73
N HIS A 475 36.04 -47.52 4.66
CA HIS A 475 35.01 -48.57 4.77
C HIS A 475 33.74 -48.31 3.94
N ARG A 476 33.93 -48.24 2.62
CA ARG A 476 32.85 -48.12 1.63
C ARG A 476 32.40 -49.50 1.17
N ILE A 477 31.10 -49.76 1.25
CA ILE A 477 30.49 -50.96 0.69
C ILE A 477 29.62 -50.55 -0.50
N SER A 478 29.74 -51.24 -1.63
CA SER A 478 28.79 -51.09 -2.73
C SER A 478 27.63 -52.08 -2.62
N ALA A 479 26.43 -51.58 -2.89
CA ALA A 479 25.19 -52.33 -2.91
C ALA A 479 24.30 -51.89 -4.07
N THR A 480 23.37 -52.74 -4.47
CA THR A 480 22.38 -52.48 -5.52
C THR A 480 21.04 -51.97 -4.96
N SER A 481 20.84 -52.11 -3.65
CA SER A 481 19.63 -51.65 -2.95
C SER A 481 19.96 -51.18 -1.53
N ILE A 482 19.05 -50.41 -0.93
CA ILE A 482 19.18 -49.96 0.46
C ILE A 482 19.21 -51.13 1.46
N LEU A 483 18.39 -52.16 1.25
CA LEU A 483 18.37 -53.35 2.11
C LEU A 483 19.70 -54.09 2.08
N GLU A 484 20.28 -54.26 0.90
CA GLU A 484 21.59 -54.88 0.75
C GLU A 484 22.67 -54.04 1.43
N ALA A 485 22.63 -52.71 1.25
CA ALA A 485 23.56 -51.78 1.89
C ALA A 485 23.48 -51.88 3.43
N LEU A 486 22.26 -51.87 3.99
CA LEU A 486 22.02 -51.96 5.44
C LEU A 486 22.54 -53.28 6.01
N ASN A 487 22.16 -54.41 5.42
CA ASN A 487 22.59 -55.72 5.91
C ASN A 487 24.10 -55.90 5.85
N LYS A 488 24.74 -55.50 4.73
CA LYS A 488 26.20 -55.56 4.61
C LYS A 488 26.89 -54.67 5.64
N ALA A 489 26.44 -53.43 5.79
CA ALA A 489 27.05 -52.47 6.72
C ALA A 489 26.90 -52.89 8.19
N ILE A 490 25.73 -53.40 8.59
CA ILE A 490 25.48 -53.89 9.95
C ILE A 490 26.34 -55.13 10.24
N ASN A 491 26.41 -56.08 9.32
CA ASN A 491 27.22 -57.29 9.50
C ASN A 491 28.72 -56.96 9.54
N GLU A 492 29.19 -56.01 8.72
CA GLU A 492 30.59 -55.58 8.75
C GLU A 492 30.94 -54.92 10.10
N LEU A 493 30.10 -54.02 10.62
CA LEU A 493 30.32 -53.45 11.96
C LEU A 493 30.35 -54.52 13.05
N ARG A 494 29.38 -55.44 13.05
CA ARG A 494 29.32 -56.53 14.03
C ARG A 494 30.55 -57.44 13.94
N SER A 495 31.10 -57.68 12.74
CA SER A 495 32.33 -58.47 12.56
C SER A 495 33.58 -57.81 13.14
N LYS A 496 33.54 -56.49 13.38
CA LYS A 496 34.58 -55.70 14.05
C LYS A 496 34.32 -55.49 15.54
N ASP A 497 33.41 -56.27 16.13
CA ASP A 497 32.93 -56.11 17.51
C ASP A 497 32.35 -54.72 17.83
N LYS A 498 31.81 -54.03 16.81
CA LYS A 498 31.12 -52.73 16.97
C LYS A 498 29.60 -52.93 16.89
N GLN A 499 28.87 -52.50 17.92
CA GLN A 499 27.40 -52.51 17.92
C GLN A 499 26.86 -51.23 17.28
N PRO A 500 26.16 -51.30 16.13
CA PRO A 500 25.58 -50.11 15.52
C PRO A 500 24.43 -49.57 16.38
N ASN A 501 24.33 -48.26 16.51
CA ASN A 501 23.26 -47.58 17.24
C ASN A 501 22.63 -46.43 16.45
N TYR A 502 23.09 -46.18 15.23
CA TYR A 502 22.63 -45.09 14.39
C TYR A 502 22.65 -45.49 12.91
N ILE A 503 21.52 -45.30 12.24
CA ILE A 503 21.39 -45.42 10.78
C ILE A 503 20.88 -44.07 10.25
N LEU A 504 21.53 -43.53 9.23
CA LEU A 504 21.09 -42.31 8.55
C LEU A 504 20.92 -42.57 7.04
N ILE A 505 19.72 -42.26 6.54
CA ILE A 505 19.34 -42.45 5.14
C ILE A 505 18.79 -41.16 4.52
N SER A 506 18.92 -41.04 3.20
CA SER A 506 18.32 -39.93 2.45
C SER A 506 16.79 -40.03 2.50
N SER A 507 16.14 -38.87 2.54
CA SER A 507 14.68 -38.75 2.42
C SER A 507 14.11 -39.36 1.13
N LYS A 508 14.93 -39.60 0.09
CA LYS A 508 14.50 -40.32 -1.12
C LYS A 508 14.09 -41.76 -0.84
N TYR A 509 14.75 -42.41 0.12
CA TYR A 509 14.46 -43.78 0.52
C TYR A 509 13.43 -43.84 1.65
N SER A 510 13.22 -42.73 2.38
CA SER A 510 12.21 -42.68 3.43
C SER A 510 10.81 -42.66 2.82
N PHE A 511 9.96 -43.58 3.27
CA PHE A 511 8.54 -43.69 2.87
C PHE A 511 8.26 -44.01 1.39
N ARG A 512 9.29 -44.20 0.56
CA ARG A 512 9.16 -44.50 -0.89
C ARG A 512 9.78 -45.83 -1.32
N ASP A 513 10.68 -46.39 -0.51
CA ASP A 513 11.26 -47.71 -0.80
C ASP A 513 10.39 -48.81 -0.20
N ASP A 514 9.52 -49.38 -1.04
CA ASP A 514 8.59 -50.45 -0.68
C ASP A 514 9.29 -51.69 -0.11
N ASN A 515 10.54 -51.96 -0.52
CA ASN A 515 11.29 -53.12 -0.05
C ASN A 515 11.78 -52.90 1.38
N LEU A 516 12.26 -51.70 1.70
CA LEU A 516 12.62 -51.34 3.08
C LEU A 516 11.40 -51.39 4.01
N LEU A 517 10.29 -50.77 3.61
CA LEU A 517 9.11 -50.60 4.46
C LEU A 517 8.37 -51.91 4.76
N LYS A 518 8.44 -52.89 3.85
CA LYS A 518 7.80 -54.21 4.02
C LYS A 518 8.73 -55.26 4.64
N ASN A 519 9.98 -54.91 4.92
CA ASN A 519 10.94 -55.86 5.48
C ASN A 519 10.63 -56.17 6.94
N GLU A 520 10.70 -57.44 7.34
CA GLU A 520 10.42 -57.87 8.72
C GLU A 520 11.39 -57.27 9.76
N LEU A 521 12.60 -56.89 9.34
CA LEU A 521 13.58 -56.22 10.20
C LEU A 521 13.24 -54.74 10.42
N PHE A 522 12.40 -54.14 9.58
CA PHE A 522 11.99 -52.74 9.71
C PHE A 522 10.70 -52.63 10.53
N LYS A 523 10.74 -51.83 11.59
CA LYS A 523 9.55 -51.47 12.38
C LYS A 523 9.31 -49.99 12.29
N SER A 524 8.14 -49.61 11.78
CA SER A 524 7.76 -48.20 11.65
C SER A 524 7.55 -47.56 13.02
N LYS A 525 7.94 -46.28 13.16
CA LYS A 525 7.61 -45.47 14.34
C LYS A 525 6.10 -45.35 14.59
N LEU A 526 5.28 -45.54 13.56
CA LEU A 526 3.81 -45.55 13.70
C LEU A 526 3.29 -46.79 14.44
N ASP A 527 4.00 -47.90 14.33
CA ASP A 527 3.60 -49.19 14.91
C ASP A 527 4.23 -49.41 16.29
N ASP A 528 5.49 -48.97 16.47
CA ASP A 528 6.22 -48.99 17.74
C ASP A 528 6.70 -47.55 18.07
N PRO A 529 5.97 -46.80 18.92
CA PRO A 529 6.34 -45.45 19.29
C PRO A 529 7.72 -45.40 19.95
N ILE A 530 8.59 -44.54 19.43
CA ILE A 530 9.93 -44.30 19.98
C ILE A 530 9.79 -43.30 21.14
N PRO A 531 10.56 -43.42 22.24
CA PRO A 531 10.53 -42.47 23.34
C PRO A 531 10.70 -41.02 22.86
N GLU A 532 9.89 -40.10 23.40
CA GLU A 532 9.97 -38.67 23.08
C GLU A 532 11.38 -38.14 23.41
N ASN A 533 12.10 -37.71 22.37
CA ASN A 533 13.44 -37.14 22.49
C ASN A 533 13.73 -36.15 21.35
N ASP A 534 14.88 -35.49 21.43
CA ASP A 534 15.31 -34.50 20.44
C ASP A 534 15.59 -35.06 19.04
N LEU A 535 15.52 -36.36 18.79
CA LEU A 535 15.70 -36.93 17.45
C LEU A 535 14.40 -37.55 16.90
N GLU A 536 13.36 -37.61 17.72
CA GLU A 536 12.11 -38.31 17.43
C GLU A 536 11.42 -37.77 16.17
N GLY A 537 11.51 -36.46 15.92
CA GLY A 537 10.86 -35.78 14.80
C GLY A 537 11.39 -36.14 13.41
N PHE A 538 12.56 -36.79 13.30
CA PHE A 538 13.11 -37.24 12.01
C PHE A 538 13.54 -38.72 12.00
N CYS A 539 13.21 -39.45 13.07
CA CYS A 539 13.30 -40.90 13.10
C CYS A 539 12.08 -41.53 12.42
N ILE A 540 12.29 -42.49 11.54
CA ILE A 540 11.21 -43.18 10.81
C ILE A 540 10.85 -44.55 11.39
N GLY A 541 11.67 -45.07 12.29
CA GLY A 541 11.50 -46.41 12.85
C GLY A 541 12.83 -47.03 13.27
N THR A 542 12.85 -48.35 13.37
CA THR A 542 14.07 -49.13 13.62
C THR A 542 14.28 -50.17 12.52
N PHE A 543 15.53 -50.51 12.24
CA PHE A 543 15.92 -51.61 11.36
C PHE A 543 16.84 -52.55 12.14
N ASP A 544 16.42 -53.82 12.32
CA ASP A 544 17.12 -54.79 13.18
C ASP A 544 17.38 -54.25 14.61
N GLY A 545 16.40 -53.52 15.14
CA GLY A 545 16.48 -52.87 16.46
C GLY A 545 17.30 -51.58 16.51
N ILE A 546 17.89 -51.12 15.41
CA ILE A 546 18.72 -49.92 15.33
C ILE A 546 17.87 -48.73 14.81
N PRO A 547 17.85 -47.57 15.48
CA PRO A 547 17.09 -46.40 15.02
C PRO A 547 17.52 -45.90 13.63
N VAL A 548 16.53 -45.64 12.77
CA VAL A 548 16.71 -45.14 11.41
C VAL A 548 16.26 -43.68 11.32
N TYR A 549 17.21 -42.80 11.07
CA TYR A 549 17.01 -41.37 10.92
C TYR A 549 17.06 -40.96 9.46
N THR A 550 16.37 -39.86 9.15
CA THR A 550 16.33 -39.31 7.80
C THR A 550 17.03 -37.95 7.74
N SER A 551 17.73 -37.69 6.65
CA SER A 551 18.21 -36.34 6.30
C SER A 551 17.65 -35.90 4.94
N PHE A 552 17.41 -34.59 4.82
CA PHE A 552 17.05 -33.92 3.57
C PHE A 552 18.28 -33.34 2.84
N SER A 553 19.48 -33.58 3.36
CA SER A 553 20.74 -33.24 2.70
C SER A 553 20.85 -33.98 1.36
N GLU A 554 21.14 -33.23 0.30
CA GLU A 554 21.45 -33.82 -1.01
C GLU A 554 22.79 -34.55 -0.99
N SER A 555 23.69 -34.18 -0.08
CA SER A 555 24.99 -34.83 0.10
C SER A 555 24.84 -36.31 0.51
N LEU A 556 23.71 -36.72 1.09
CA LEU A 556 23.40 -38.12 1.45
C LEU A 556 22.77 -38.92 0.29
N ASN A 557 22.54 -38.31 -0.87
CA ASN A 557 21.97 -39.04 -2.00
C ASN A 557 22.94 -40.16 -2.44
N ASN A 558 22.40 -41.37 -2.63
CA ASN A 558 23.13 -42.57 -3.07
C ASN A 558 24.09 -43.21 -2.04
N PHE A 559 24.11 -42.75 -0.77
CA PHE A 559 24.71 -43.56 0.29
C PHE A 559 23.93 -43.53 1.60
N ILE A 560 24.16 -44.55 2.42
CA ILE A 560 23.65 -44.66 3.78
C ILE A 560 24.82 -44.67 4.76
N LEU A 561 24.59 -44.15 5.96
CA LEU A 561 25.53 -44.24 7.06
C LEU A 561 24.98 -45.22 8.10
N VAL A 562 25.79 -46.22 8.46
CA VAL A 562 25.54 -47.09 9.61
C VAL A 562 26.72 -46.95 10.56
N SER A 563 26.48 -46.67 11.83
CA SER A 563 27.57 -46.44 12.79
C SER A 563 27.22 -46.83 14.22
N ASN A 564 28.26 -47.06 15.01
CA ASN A 564 28.26 -46.77 16.44
C ASN A 564 28.63 -45.28 16.60
N PHE A 565 27.62 -44.41 16.65
CA PHE A 565 27.78 -42.95 16.50
C PHE A 565 28.66 -42.34 17.58
N ASN A 566 28.49 -42.77 18.84
CA ASN A 566 29.21 -42.23 19.97
C ASN A 566 30.69 -42.70 20.04
N GLU A 567 31.06 -43.76 19.34
CA GLU A 567 32.47 -44.16 19.19
C GLU A 567 33.11 -43.56 17.93
N ALA A 568 32.33 -43.43 16.86
CA ALA A 568 32.83 -43.03 15.55
C ALA A 568 33.18 -41.54 15.44
N PHE A 569 32.35 -40.66 16.02
CA PHE A 569 32.40 -39.24 15.69
C PHE A 569 32.42 -38.32 16.91
N GLN A 570 33.10 -37.18 16.81
CA GLN A 570 33.04 -36.10 17.80
C GLN A 570 32.80 -34.75 17.11
N GLN A 571 31.89 -33.97 17.67
CA GLN A 571 31.68 -32.58 17.27
C GLN A 571 32.52 -31.67 18.17
N LEU A 572 33.26 -30.76 17.55
CA LEU A 572 33.88 -29.64 18.24
C LEU A 572 33.09 -28.37 17.96
N TYR A 573 32.77 -27.62 19.01
CA TYR A 573 31.99 -26.39 18.86
C TYR A 573 32.46 -25.32 19.83
N LYS A 574 32.14 -24.07 19.49
CA LYS A 574 32.32 -22.90 20.37
C LYS A 574 30.97 -22.32 20.74
N THR A 575 30.88 -21.72 21.93
CA THR A 575 29.67 -21.07 22.43
C THR A 575 29.97 -19.65 22.90
N LYS A 576 28.94 -18.80 22.91
CA LYS A 576 29.01 -17.44 23.45
C LYS A 576 27.66 -17.02 24.01
N ASP A 577 27.63 -16.30 25.13
CA ASP A 577 26.39 -15.98 25.85
C ASP A 577 25.38 -15.14 25.04
N ASP A 578 25.86 -14.32 24.10
CA ASP A 578 25.04 -13.45 23.24
C ASP A 578 24.51 -14.15 21.98
N TRP A 579 24.84 -15.42 21.76
CA TRP A 579 24.34 -16.24 20.66
C TRP A 579 23.00 -16.90 21.00
N PHE A 580 22.21 -17.22 19.98
CA PHE A 580 20.96 -17.95 20.18
C PHE A 580 21.25 -19.36 20.73
N GLU A 581 20.65 -19.69 21.89
CA GLU A 581 20.98 -20.87 22.70
C GLU A 581 22.49 -21.05 22.94
N SER A 582 23.24 -19.94 22.95
CA SER A 582 24.70 -19.89 23.03
C SER A 582 25.47 -20.56 21.88
N GLU A 583 24.80 -21.00 20.81
CA GLU A 583 25.39 -21.83 19.75
C GLU A 583 25.35 -21.16 18.36
N LEU A 584 24.30 -20.39 18.05
CA LEU A 584 24.10 -19.76 16.74
C LEU A 584 24.32 -18.23 16.80
N THR A 585 25.27 -17.72 16.03
CA THR A 585 25.43 -16.27 15.83
C THR A 585 24.34 -15.76 14.90
N VAL A 586 23.62 -14.71 15.30
CA VAL A 586 22.65 -13.98 14.46
C VAL A 586 22.86 -12.49 14.70
N ASP A 587 23.70 -11.86 13.89
CA ASP A 587 24.07 -10.45 14.02
C ASP A 587 23.40 -9.61 12.93
N ILE A 588 22.80 -8.49 13.33
CA ILE A 588 22.21 -7.50 12.42
C ILE A 588 23.01 -6.22 12.55
N LYS A 589 23.67 -5.83 11.46
CA LYS A 589 24.58 -4.67 11.41
C LYS A 589 24.03 -3.59 10.50
N LEU A 590 24.20 -2.35 10.92
CA LEU A 590 23.93 -1.19 10.09
C LEU A 590 24.97 -1.08 8.97
N VAL A 591 24.53 -0.58 7.82
CA VAL A 591 25.43 -0.21 6.74
C VAL A 591 26.07 1.12 7.08
N THR A 592 27.38 1.09 7.33
CA THR A 592 28.17 2.29 7.62
C THR A 592 28.40 3.13 6.36
N ASP A 593 28.83 4.38 6.54
CA ASP A 593 29.17 5.30 5.45
C ASP A 593 30.23 4.72 4.51
N GLU A 594 31.23 4.05 5.07
CA GLU A 594 32.29 3.39 4.30
C GLU A 594 31.72 2.26 3.43
N ILE A 595 30.85 1.42 3.98
CA ILE A 595 30.22 0.32 3.24
C ILE A 595 29.29 0.89 2.16
N ALA A 596 28.52 1.92 2.48
CA ALA A 596 27.62 2.58 1.53
C ALA A 596 28.40 3.17 0.34
N GLN A 597 29.50 3.87 0.60
CA GLN A 597 30.38 4.40 -0.45
C GLN A 597 31.01 3.29 -1.29
N LYS A 598 31.44 2.19 -0.66
CA LYS A 598 31.98 1.04 -1.38
C LYS A 598 30.93 0.44 -2.33
N LYS A 599 29.70 0.23 -1.86
CA LYS A 599 28.58 -0.29 -2.67
C LYS A 599 28.20 0.62 -3.83
N LEU A 600 28.18 1.94 -3.60
CA LEU A 600 27.93 2.91 -4.67
C LEU A 600 29.01 2.86 -5.75
N LYS A 601 30.28 2.73 -5.37
CA LYS A 601 31.41 2.60 -6.33
C LYS A 601 31.38 1.28 -7.09
N GLU A 602 31.03 0.17 -6.43
CA GLU A 602 30.95 -1.16 -7.04
C GLU A 602 29.90 -1.22 -8.15
N ASN A 603 28.76 -0.52 -7.99
CA ASN A 603 27.69 -0.52 -8.99
C ASN A 603 26.89 0.78 -8.99
N HIS A 604 27.48 1.85 -9.52
CA HIS A 604 26.88 3.19 -9.49
C HIS A 604 25.49 3.23 -10.15
N ALA A 605 25.37 2.66 -11.36
CA ALA A 605 24.12 2.67 -12.12
C ALA A 605 22.95 1.99 -11.38
N LYS A 606 23.19 0.87 -10.69
CA LYS A 606 22.16 0.19 -9.89
C LYS A 606 21.56 1.10 -8.81
N TRP A 607 22.40 1.92 -8.19
CA TRP A 607 22.01 2.74 -7.05
C TRP A 607 21.54 4.15 -7.45
N THR A 608 21.93 4.61 -8.64
CA THR A 608 21.54 5.94 -9.13
C THR A 608 20.44 5.91 -10.18
N THR A 609 20.19 4.79 -10.85
CA THR A 609 19.14 4.70 -11.89
C THR A 609 17.95 3.93 -11.37
N LEU A 610 16.81 4.61 -11.20
CA LEU A 610 15.55 3.97 -10.83
C LEU A 610 14.82 3.44 -12.08
N GLU A 611 13.98 2.41 -11.91
CA GLU A 611 13.13 1.84 -12.97
C GLU A 611 12.22 2.88 -13.66
N GLU A 612 11.96 3.99 -12.99
CA GLU A 612 11.11 5.09 -13.44
C GLU A 612 11.88 6.11 -14.30
N GLY A 613 13.13 5.85 -14.66
CA GLY A 613 13.97 6.73 -15.50
C GLY A 613 14.52 7.97 -14.77
N THR A 614 14.34 8.03 -13.45
CA THR A 614 14.85 9.12 -12.61
C THR A 614 16.26 8.78 -12.11
N THR A 615 17.20 9.72 -12.24
CA THR A 615 18.56 9.58 -11.72
C THR A 615 18.66 10.20 -10.32
N LEU A 616 19.09 9.40 -9.34
CA LEU A 616 19.38 9.86 -7.99
C LEU A 616 20.73 10.56 -7.93
N SER A 617 20.80 11.60 -7.10
CA SER A 617 22.08 12.14 -6.68
C SER A 617 22.86 11.12 -5.83
N ASP A 618 24.18 11.24 -5.78
CA ASP A 618 25.02 10.35 -4.96
C ASP A 618 24.61 10.38 -3.48
N THR A 619 24.15 11.53 -2.97
CA THR A 619 23.65 11.66 -1.59
C THR A 619 22.37 10.86 -1.37
N GLU A 620 21.43 10.89 -2.32
CA GLU A 620 20.21 10.10 -2.27
C GLU A 620 20.48 8.59 -2.44
N ALA A 621 21.39 8.23 -3.33
CA ALA A 621 21.81 6.84 -3.52
C ALA A 621 22.48 6.29 -2.25
N LEU A 622 23.32 7.07 -1.58
CA LEU A 622 23.91 6.70 -0.28
C LEU A 622 22.84 6.53 0.80
N MET A 623 21.85 7.43 0.88
CA MET A 623 20.71 7.27 1.80
C MET A 623 19.94 5.98 1.52
N LEU A 624 19.65 5.69 0.25
CA LEU A 624 18.99 4.46 -0.17
C LEU A 624 19.78 3.22 0.25
N ILE A 625 21.09 3.20 0.03
CA ILE A 625 21.95 2.09 0.45
C ILE A 625 21.91 1.90 1.97
N LYS A 626 21.90 2.99 2.75
CA LYS A 626 21.80 2.97 4.22
C LYS A 626 20.43 2.53 4.77
N THR A 627 19.41 2.38 3.93
CA THR A 627 18.16 1.66 4.29
C THR A 627 18.34 0.14 4.33
N SER A 628 19.51 -0.37 3.95
CA SER A 628 19.85 -1.79 3.96
C SER A 628 20.51 -2.19 5.29
N ILE A 629 20.61 -3.49 5.52
CA ILE A 629 21.31 -4.07 6.68
C ILE A 629 22.22 -5.19 6.21
N ILE A 630 23.18 -5.55 7.06
CA ILE A 630 23.98 -6.77 6.90
C ILE A 630 23.51 -7.75 7.95
N ILE A 631 23.11 -8.94 7.50
CA ILE A 631 22.68 -10.03 8.37
C ILE A 631 23.75 -11.12 8.31
N ASP A 632 24.31 -11.40 9.46
CA ASP A 632 25.42 -12.30 9.69
C ASP A 632 24.90 -13.48 10.50
N ILE A 633 24.86 -14.67 9.90
CA ILE A 633 24.32 -15.86 10.56
C ILE A 633 25.25 -17.03 10.32
N TRP A 634 25.81 -17.61 11.39
CA TRP A 634 26.66 -18.80 11.30
C TRP A 634 26.75 -19.56 12.61
N THR A 635 27.12 -20.83 12.50
CA THR A 635 27.62 -21.66 13.60
C THR A 635 29.12 -21.86 13.47
N THR A 636 29.78 -22.09 14.61
CA THR A 636 31.24 -22.29 14.67
C THR A 636 31.52 -23.71 15.15
N VAL A 637 31.68 -24.62 14.19
CA VAL A 637 31.69 -26.08 14.42
C VAL A 637 32.68 -26.79 13.50
N ASP A 638 33.24 -27.90 13.97
CA ASP A 638 33.97 -28.86 13.14
C ASP A 638 33.68 -30.29 13.60
N TYR A 639 33.90 -31.28 12.73
CA TYR A 639 33.59 -32.68 13.01
C TYR A 639 34.83 -33.57 12.85
N ARG A 640 35.06 -34.45 13.82
CA ARG A 640 36.19 -35.38 13.83
C ARG A 640 35.72 -36.82 13.80
N ILE A 641 36.41 -37.64 13.02
CA ILE A 641 36.30 -39.10 13.05
C ILE A 641 37.28 -39.60 14.11
N ILE A 642 36.76 -40.17 15.20
CA ILE A 642 37.57 -40.73 16.31
C ILE A 642 38.00 -42.15 15.97
N ASP A 643 37.03 -42.99 15.60
CA ASP A 643 37.26 -44.39 15.26
C ASP A 643 36.71 -44.69 13.87
N LYS A 644 37.62 -45.05 12.96
CA LYS A 644 37.29 -45.35 11.55
C LYS A 644 36.57 -46.68 11.40
N ASP A 645 36.75 -47.61 12.35
CA ASP A 645 36.13 -48.93 12.31
C ASP A 645 34.70 -48.93 12.87
N ALA A 646 34.29 -47.85 13.53
CA ALA A 646 32.98 -47.69 14.16
C ALA A 646 31.88 -47.16 13.21
N TYR A 647 32.17 -46.95 11.93
CA TYR A 647 31.17 -46.58 10.93
C TYR A 647 31.42 -47.23 9.57
N ILE A 648 30.35 -47.37 8.78
CA ILE A 648 30.36 -47.88 7.41
C ILE A 648 29.52 -46.96 6.52
N LEU A 649 30.00 -46.69 5.31
CA LEU A 649 29.25 -45.99 4.26
C LEU A 649 28.80 -46.98 3.19
N GLY A 650 27.49 -47.20 3.08
CA GLY A 650 26.90 -48.06 2.06
C GLY A 650 26.48 -47.26 0.83
N TYR A 651 27.17 -47.43 -0.30
CA TYR A 651 26.86 -46.77 -1.57
C TYR A 651 25.88 -47.60 -2.39
N ILE A 652 24.78 -46.97 -2.81
CA ILE A 652 23.75 -47.59 -3.63
C ILE A 652 24.04 -47.21 -5.08
N LYS A 653 24.40 -48.21 -5.90
CA LYS A 653 24.64 -48.01 -7.33
C LYS A 653 23.33 -47.62 -8.01
N THR A 654 23.32 -46.48 -8.69
CA THR A 654 22.25 -46.08 -9.61
C THR A 654 22.69 -46.38 -11.04
N ASP A 655 21.78 -46.80 -11.93
CA ASP A 655 22.04 -47.32 -13.29
C ASP A 655 22.70 -46.32 -14.30
N ASN A 656 23.46 -45.33 -13.84
CA ASN A 656 24.21 -44.38 -14.67
C ASN A 656 25.61 -44.03 -14.11
N ASP A 657 26.24 -44.94 -13.36
CA ASP A 657 27.69 -44.88 -13.03
C ASP A 657 28.47 -46.06 -13.63
#